data_AF-A0A1J4JCQ1-F1
#
_entry.id   AF-A0A1J4JCQ1-F1
#
_cell.length_a   1.000
_cell.length_b   1.000
_cell.length_c   1.000
_cell.angle_alpha   90.00
_cell.angle_beta   90.00
_cell.angle_gamma   90.00
#
_symmetry.space_group_name_H-M   'P 1'
#
loop_
_entity.id
_entity.type
_entity.pdbx_description
1 polymer ?
#
loop_
_entity_poly.entity_id
_entity_poly.type
_entity_poly.pdbx_seq_one_letter_code
_entity_poly.pdbx_strand_id
1 'polypeptide(L)'
;MNYETGSSVMPFERYSNGSGFTTMSFSHSSENPIEASTITIFDNIFPIIDELTRCSPPNSIITCIGVSIAIVQGYAATFFPFLENNWDFSKYPDKILRFLVYSIDLGCGDPDIFSKGVSLIITLFFGMFTFLWTLSLLLYYHWNKTFIRFTVHITRLLSSFFIPLMLLPTSFHLGFCFNEIFITTNRPLYIAATVFLLLIYFVLLFYVYIDLIFRSSTPYLENTILTMWDGLPVFLNLLGYSISSVSSRLIIGLPVWTQYFLLSLHILYYCFMLYKMIFLPLVKPLSNVVTATFMFAGIFATLFQMFPISSAYRLFVPLIFFVPLFPSFYFGQRHIRKKVIETQDISTESRALLALRVYIADKSEDFITWKLIKKITKKCPKTKVIIRIAQMLSFFPSESQLLNLYVSYLSQNNDLSLNERFLFYQIRRVHVLRQSSTSKQLNEDISKVRKAINKTIISFSHSLARRNEEIQNFTIDNLLSLASHSHSTNSICREAIEKYPNNSQLAYEYSRYLIECYADFQEGVQWYRKANLIDHGKLASVDYAFRSMVNLFPIYLKKRILDLKGKNIMNRRRSEKSSSSKSYESSNSAEIEFDTNESVASRILDKPKLRIALKKAAHDVGSIGIKISLCSIITNFLISILFFSLMIKISSSIFNTREDNFHIISQISTVRTNLDKSILRFSHLWLLELHLYPSEEMIIEKLELGDSLQGYYNLSHNINEEIVNDISQCITALENLGRLMALIQLRPKEEIYTQLGDNYMAETSINYCSNDGNHIELVNESIRFFSFYIVARILGLSGLQGTRSNGLG
;
A
#
# COMPACT_ATOMS: atom_id res chain seq x y z
N MET A 1 -69.50 15.89 51.95
CA MET A 1 -68.65 15.22 52.95
C MET A 1 -67.20 15.56 52.63
N ASN A 2 -66.62 16.40 53.49
CA ASN A 2 -65.20 16.71 53.75
C ASN A 2 -64.25 17.14 52.61
N TYR A 3 -64.21 18.47 52.40
CA TYR A 3 -63.06 19.42 52.49
C TYR A 3 -61.66 18.93 52.04
N GLU A 4 -61.03 19.48 50.98
CA GLU A 4 -60.28 20.78 50.85
C GLU A 4 -58.84 20.71 51.46
N THR A 5 -57.79 21.45 51.06
CA THR A 5 -57.49 22.54 50.09
C THR A 5 -55.96 22.58 49.85
N GLY A 6 -55.51 23.27 48.78
CA GLY A 6 -54.15 23.19 48.24
C GLY A 6 -53.05 24.01 48.93
N SER A 7 -51.85 24.02 48.32
CA SER A 7 -50.94 25.17 48.29
C SER A 7 -49.83 24.96 47.26
N SER A 8 -49.54 26.06 46.58
CA SER A 8 -48.34 26.37 45.80
C SER A 8 -47.03 26.12 46.56
N VAL A 9 -45.93 25.92 45.83
CA VAL A 9 -44.63 26.63 45.94
C VAL A 9 -43.50 25.77 45.36
N MET A 10 -42.70 26.37 44.47
CA MET A 10 -41.42 25.85 43.97
C MET A 10 -40.44 25.54 45.12
N PRO A 11 -39.38 24.78 44.83
CA PRO A 11 -38.07 25.24 45.26
C PRO A 11 -37.12 25.40 44.07
N PHE A 12 -36.62 26.63 43.94
CA PHE A 12 -35.33 26.94 43.36
C PHE A 12 -34.23 26.45 44.31
N GLU A 13 -33.32 25.60 43.85
CA GLU A 13 -31.91 25.51 44.27
C GLU A 13 -31.15 24.81 43.14
N ARG A 14 -29.92 25.13 42.74
CA ARG A 14 -28.97 26.25 42.89
C ARG A 14 -27.89 25.90 41.87
N TYR A 15 -27.44 26.88 41.08
CA TYR A 15 -26.26 26.72 40.24
C TYR A 15 -25.03 26.42 41.10
N SER A 16 -24.28 25.37 40.77
CA SER A 16 -22.85 25.30 41.09
C SER A 16 -22.07 25.28 39.77
N ASN A 17 -21.32 26.36 39.58
CA ASN A 17 -20.27 26.46 38.57
C ASN A 17 -19.17 25.46 38.91
N GLY A 18 -18.94 24.53 37.99
CA GLY A 18 -17.80 23.61 38.00
C GLY A 18 -17.33 23.43 36.58
N SER A 19 -16.44 24.33 36.15
CA SER A 19 -15.68 24.25 34.91
C SER A 19 -14.97 22.91 34.80
N GLY A 20 -15.33 22.15 33.78
CA GLY A 20 -14.69 20.88 33.43
C GLY A 20 -15.06 20.50 32.00
N PHE A 21 -14.41 21.15 31.04
CA PHE A 21 -14.45 20.81 29.63
C PHE A 21 -13.96 19.36 29.47
N THR A 22 -14.88 18.40 29.54
CA THR A 22 -14.62 16.99 29.24
C THR A 22 -15.20 16.73 27.87
N THR A 23 -14.30 16.68 26.90
CA THR A 23 -14.51 16.11 25.56
C THR A 23 -15.01 14.67 25.72
N MET A 24 -16.34 14.50 25.73
CA MET A 24 -16.96 13.18 25.60
C MET A 24 -16.73 12.67 24.18
N SER A 25 -15.62 11.97 23.99
CA SER A 25 -15.42 11.06 22.87
C SER A 25 -16.39 9.89 23.02
N PHE A 26 -17.58 10.04 22.44
CA PHE A 26 -18.54 8.95 22.25
C PHE A 26 -17.96 7.94 21.26
N SER A 27 -17.24 6.94 21.77
CA SER A 27 -16.93 5.70 21.06
C SER A 27 -17.85 4.61 21.59
N HIS A 28 -19.01 4.44 20.95
CA HIS A 28 -19.91 3.32 21.19
C HIS A 28 -19.59 2.20 20.19
N SER A 29 -18.84 1.20 20.63
CA SER A 29 -18.91 -0.16 20.09
C SER A 29 -19.73 -0.99 21.08
N SER A 30 -20.97 -1.30 20.73
CA SER A 30 -21.72 -2.28 21.52
C SER A 30 -21.07 -3.64 21.32
N GLU A 31 -20.61 -4.21 22.43
CA GLU A 31 -19.98 -5.51 22.56
C GLU A 31 -20.77 -6.58 21.82
N ASN A 32 -20.12 -7.18 20.81
CA ASN A 32 -20.40 -8.55 20.42
C ASN A 32 -19.56 -9.45 21.33
N PRO A 33 -20.03 -10.65 21.72
CA PRO A 33 -19.24 -11.63 22.45
C PRO A 33 -18.25 -12.34 21.50
N ILE A 34 -17.49 -11.57 20.74
CA ILE A 34 -16.13 -11.93 20.39
C ILE A 34 -15.35 -11.05 21.36
N GLU A 35 -14.82 -11.66 22.40
CA GLU A 35 -14.12 -10.99 23.49
C GLU A 35 -13.30 -9.79 22.98
N ALA A 36 -13.43 -8.66 23.68
CA ALA A 36 -12.68 -7.43 23.42
C ALA A 36 -11.14 -7.62 23.39
N SER A 37 -10.65 -8.82 23.75
CA SER A 37 -9.25 -9.24 23.74
C SER A 37 -8.66 -9.54 22.35
N THR A 38 -9.46 -9.64 21.27
CA THR A 38 -8.96 -10.07 19.94
C THR A 38 -9.23 -9.11 18.78
N ILE A 39 -9.82 -7.94 19.03
CA ILE A 39 -10.06 -6.94 17.97
C ILE A 39 -8.73 -6.28 17.60
N THR A 40 -8.24 -6.60 16.41
CA THR A 40 -7.05 -5.95 15.83
C THR A 40 -7.46 -4.71 15.05
N ILE A 41 -6.56 -3.74 14.92
CA ILE A 41 -6.77 -2.52 14.12
C ILE A 41 -7.18 -2.87 12.66
N PHE A 42 -6.74 -4.01 12.14
CA PHE A 42 -7.08 -4.49 10.80
C PHE A 42 -8.56 -4.87 10.63
N ASP A 43 -9.29 -5.18 11.71
CA ASP A 43 -10.70 -5.56 11.64
C ASP A 43 -11.57 -4.35 11.23
N ASN A 44 -11.07 -3.13 11.42
CA ASN A 44 -11.72 -1.90 10.94
C ASN A 44 -11.76 -1.79 9.40
N ILE A 45 -10.92 -2.54 8.68
CA ILE A 45 -10.89 -2.54 7.21
C ILE A 45 -11.96 -3.50 6.64
N PHE A 46 -12.44 -4.47 7.43
CA PHE A 46 -13.38 -5.50 6.96
C PHE A 46 -14.62 -4.94 6.25
N PRO A 47 -15.28 -3.87 6.75
CA PRO A 47 -16.47 -3.33 6.08
C PRO A 47 -16.18 -2.79 4.67
N ILE A 48 -15.01 -2.17 4.47
CA ILE A 48 -14.59 -1.66 3.14
C ILE A 48 -14.45 -2.80 2.16
N ILE A 49 -13.75 -3.85 2.57
CA ILE A 49 -13.46 -5.00 1.70
C ILE A 49 -14.73 -5.79 1.44
N ASP A 50 -15.59 -5.95 2.45
CA ASP A 50 -16.90 -6.57 2.28
C ASP A 50 -17.73 -5.83 1.22
N GLU A 51 -17.79 -4.50 1.31
CA GLU A 51 -18.51 -3.69 0.34
C GLU A 51 -17.90 -3.75 -1.07
N LEU A 52 -16.56 -3.75 -1.17
CA LEU A 52 -15.85 -3.95 -2.44
C LEU A 52 -16.23 -5.28 -3.09
N THR A 53 -16.26 -6.37 -2.32
CA THR A 53 -16.61 -7.71 -2.84
C THR A 53 -18.09 -7.85 -3.21
N ARG A 54 -18.99 -7.16 -2.50
CA ARG A 54 -20.44 -7.26 -2.70
C ARG A 54 -20.96 -6.38 -3.84
N CYS A 55 -20.57 -5.10 -3.84
CA CYS A 55 -21.22 -4.08 -4.66
C CYS A 55 -20.47 -3.80 -5.97
N SER A 56 -19.19 -4.13 -6.06
CA SER A 56 -18.36 -3.88 -7.24
C SER A 56 -17.62 -5.13 -7.69
N PRO A 57 -18.32 -6.19 -8.15
CA PRO A 57 -17.64 -7.30 -8.79
C PRO A 57 -16.84 -6.76 -10.00
N PRO A 58 -15.56 -7.12 -10.13
CA PRO A 58 -14.74 -6.57 -11.21
C PRO A 58 -15.26 -7.04 -12.57
N ASN A 59 -15.19 -6.15 -13.56
CA ASN A 59 -15.53 -6.50 -14.92
C ASN A 59 -14.57 -7.57 -15.44
N SER A 60 -15.11 -8.73 -15.83
CA SER A 60 -14.33 -9.87 -16.34
C SER A 60 -13.38 -9.51 -17.47
N ILE A 61 -13.74 -8.56 -18.35
CA ILE A 61 -12.91 -8.12 -19.48
C ILE A 61 -11.71 -7.33 -18.97
N ILE A 62 -11.93 -6.35 -18.10
CA ILE A 62 -10.86 -5.52 -17.52
C ILE A 62 -9.90 -6.41 -16.72
N THR A 63 -10.42 -7.36 -15.93
CA THR A 63 -9.58 -8.33 -15.21
C THR A 63 -8.82 -9.23 -16.17
N CYS A 64 -9.41 -9.68 -17.28
CA CYS A 64 -8.72 -10.48 -18.28
C CYS A 64 -7.55 -9.72 -18.90
N ILE A 65 -7.76 -8.45 -19.27
CA ILE A 65 -6.71 -7.57 -19.81
C ILE A 65 -5.60 -7.38 -18.76
N GLY A 66 -5.96 -7.03 -17.53
CA GLY A 66 -4.98 -6.79 -16.46
C GLY A 66 -4.15 -8.03 -16.14
N VAL A 67 -4.79 -9.20 -16.07
CA VAL A 67 -4.12 -10.48 -15.86
C VAL A 67 -3.19 -10.81 -17.02
N SER A 68 -3.63 -10.56 -18.27
CA SER A 68 -2.79 -10.82 -19.44
C SER A 68 -1.54 -9.95 -19.42
N ILE A 69 -1.67 -8.67 -19.07
CA ILE A 69 -0.52 -7.76 -18.93
C ILE A 69 0.38 -8.22 -17.78
N ALA A 70 -0.18 -8.54 -16.60
CA ALA A 70 0.60 -9.02 -15.46
C ALA A 70 1.34 -10.34 -15.75
N ILE A 71 0.74 -11.23 -16.55
CA ILE A 71 1.40 -12.47 -17.02
C ILE A 71 2.56 -12.14 -17.95
N VAL A 72 2.37 -11.23 -18.92
CA VAL A 72 3.45 -10.80 -19.82
C VAL A 72 4.58 -10.13 -19.03
N GLN A 73 4.25 -9.26 -18.08
CA GLN A 73 5.21 -8.61 -17.20
C GLN A 73 5.96 -9.63 -16.32
N GLY A 74 5.24 -10.55 -15.69
CA GLY A 74 5.85 -11.61 -14.88
C GLY A 74 6.77 -12.51 -15.72
N TYR A 75 6.34 -12.88 -16.93
CA TYR A 75 7.14 -13.68 -17.84
C TYR A 75 8.41 -12.95 -18.29
N ALA A 76 8.31 -11.67 -18.69
CA ALA A 76 9.48 -10.88 -19.07
C ALA A 76 10.43 -10.63 -17.88
N ALA A 77 9.94 -10.56 -16.63
CA ALA A 77 10.79 -10.49 -15.44
C ALA A 77 11.61 -11.77 -15.23
N THR A 78 11.10 -12.95 -15.62
CA THR A 78 11.85 -14.21 -15.51
C THR A 78 13.11 -14.28 -16.37
N PHE A 79 13.24 -13.41 -17.38
CA PHE A 79 14.43 -13.34 -18.24
C PHE A 79 15.62 -12.60 -17.60
N PHE A 80 15.45 -12.03 -16.40
CA PHE A 80 16.42 -11.13 -15.75
C PHE A 80 17.08 -10.19 -16.77
N PRO A 81 16.28 -9.30 -17.40
CA PRO A 81 16.72 -8.54 -18.58
C PRO A 81 17.96 -7.68 -18.34
N PHE A 82 18.25 -7.37 -17.09
CA PHE A 82 19.34 -6.49 -16.70
C PHE A 82 20.47 -7.18 -15.93
N LEU A 83 20.53 -8.51 -15.97
CA LEU A 83 21.72 -9.22 -15.50
C LEU A 83 22.90 -8.88 -16.41
N GLU A 84 24.04 -8.54 -15.82
CA GLU A 84 25.23 -8.14 -16.57
C GLU A 84 25.71 -9.26 -17.50
N ASN A 85 26.23 -8.90 -18.68
CA ASN A 85 26.75 -9.83 -19.70
C ASN A 85 25.73 -10.78 -20.35
N ASN A 86 24.44 -10.70 -20.01
CA ASN A 86 23.43 -11.61 -20.56
C ASN A 86 22.68 -11.09 -21.78
N TRP A 87 22.48 -9.79 -21.87
CA TRP A 87 21.65 -9.17 -22.91
C TRP A 87 22.33 -7.91 -23.46
N ASP A 88 22.38 -7.77 -24.79
CA ASP A 88 22.87 -6.61 -25.51
C ASP A 88 21.73 -6.01 -26.34
N PHE A 89 20.98 -5.08 -25.74
CA PHE A 89 19.79 -4.48 -26.35
C PHE A 89 20.05 -3.70 -27.66
N SER A 90 21.31 -3.49 -28.03
CA SER A 90 21.67 -2.90 -29.33
C SER A 90 21.50 -3.86 -30.50
N LYS A 91 21.53 -5.18 -30.25
CA LYS A 91 21.50 -6.23 -31.28
C LYS A 91 20.17 -6.97 -31.31
N TYR A 92 19.85 -7.55 -32.47
CA TYR A 92 18.78 -8.54 -32.59
C TYR A 92 19.29 -9.90 -32.11
N PRO A 93 18.47 -10.68 -31.37
CA PRO A 93 17.05 -10.49 -31.06
C PRO A 93 16.73 -9.77 -29.74
N ASP A 94 17.74 -9.34 -28.99
CA ASP A 94 17.62 -8.75 -27.64
C ASP A 94 16.78 -7.47 -27.63
N LYS A 95 16.75 -6.75 -28.76
CA LYS A 95 15.82 -5.63 -28.99
C LYS A 95 14.34 -6.02 -28.82
N ILE A 96 13.96 -7.26 -29.15
CA ILE A 96 12.59 -7.78 -28.92
C ILE A 96 12.34 -7.92 -27.42
N LEU A 97 13.31 -8.42 -26.66
CA LEU A 97 13.22 -8.49 -25.20
C LEU A 97 13.08 -7.09 -24.61
N ARG A 98 13.84 -6.10 -25.10
CA ARG A 98 13.70 -4.70 -24.68
C ARG A 98 12.27 -4.19 -24.86
N PHE A 99 11.62 -4.49 -26.00
CA PHE A 99 10.21 -4.14 -26.22
C PHE A 99 9.26 -4.75 -25.19
N LEU A 100 9.47 -6.00 -24.79
CA LEU A 100 8.71 -6.64 -23.72
C LEU A 100 8.98 -6.00 -22.34
N VAL A 101 10.24 -5.64 -22.08
CA VAL A 101 10.69 -5.07 -20.81
C VAL A 101 10.14 -3.66 -20.55
N TYR A 102 9.84 -2.87 -21.59
CA TYR A 102 9.16 -1.56 -21.42
C TYR A 102 7.85 -1.66 -20.63
N SER A 103 7.14 -2.79 -20.75
CA SER A 103 5.92 -3.01 -19.98
C SER A 103 6.17 -3.15 -18.49
N ILE A 104 7.39 -3.52 -18.09
CA ILE A 104 7.76 -3.78 -16.71
C ILE A 104 8.58 -2.66 -16.10
N ASP A 105 9.46 -2.00 -16.85
CA ASP A 105 10.34 -0.95 -16.32
C ASP A 105 9.88 0.47 -16.65
N LEU A 106 8.79 0.64 -17.43
CA LEU A 106 8.30 1.93 -17.92
C LEU A 106 9.39 2.78 -18.62
N GLY A 107 10.38 2.11 -19.23
CA GLY A 107 11.48 2.76 -19.94
C GLY A 107 12.71 3.09 -19.11
N CYS A 108 12.78 2.69 -17.83
CA CYS A 108 13.95 2.95 -16.98
C CYS A 108 15.27 2.38 -17.49
N GLY A 109 15.23 1.30 -18.25
CA GLY A 109 16.44 0.73 -18.85
C GLY A 109 17.11 1.63 -19.88
N ASP A 110 16.44 2.67 -20.39
CA ASP A 110 17.07 3.61 -21.31
C ASP A 110 17.61 4.81 -20.53
N PRO A 111 18.92 5.10 -20.63
CA PRO A 111 19.55 6.18 -19.85
C PRO A 111 18.93 7.55 -20.17
N ASP A 112 18.48 7.77 -21.40
CA ASP A 112 17.83 9.03 -21.83
C ASP A 112 16.45 9.25 -21.18
N ILE A 113 15.71 8.17 -20.92
CA ILE A 113 14.39 8.25 -20.29
C ILE A 113 14.56 8.32 -18.77
N PHE A 114 15.50 7.55 -18.22
CA PHE A 114 15.79 7.53 -16.80
C PHE A 114 16.35 8.87 -16.31
N SER A 115 17.29 9.47 -17.04
CA SER A 115 17.87 10.78 -16.70
C SER A 115 16.85 11.92 -16.67
N LYS A 116 15.78 11.84 -17.47
CA LYS A 116 14.66 12.80 -17.43
C LYS A 116 13.81 12.68 -16.16
N GLY A 117 13.89 11.57 -15.42
CA GLY A 117 13.16 11.34 -14.17
C GLY A 117 11.63 11.21 -14.30
N VAL A 118 11.06 11.30 -15.51
CA VAL A 118 9.60 11.32 -15.73
C VAL A 118 8.94 10.03 -15.23
N SER A 119 9.51 8.86 -15.59
CA SER A 119 8.96 7.56 -15.15
C SER A 119 9.02 7.41 -13.62
N LEU A 120 10.08 7.92 -12.99
CA LEU A 120 10.24 7.89 -11.53
C LEU A 120 9.15 8.72 -10.85
N ILE A 121 8.92 9.94 -11.34
CA ILE A 121 7.88 10.84 -10.81
C ILE A 121 6.49 10.22 -10.95
N ILE A 122 6.18 9.63 -12.11
CA ILE A 122 4.89 8.95 -12.35
C ILE A 122 4.69 7.82 -11.35
N THR A 123 5.72 7.01 -11.13
CA THR A 123 5.67 5.86 -10.23
C THR A 123 5.48 6.29 -8.76
N LEU A 124 6.23 7.31 -8.31
CA LEU A 124 6.08 7.89 -6.97
C LEU A 124 4.70 8.53 -6.77
N PHE A 125 4.23 9.31 -7.75
CA PHE A 125 2.92 9.96 -7.70
C PHE A 125 1.80 8.93 -7.61
N PHE A 126 1.85 7.89 -8.44
CA PHE A 126 0.85 6.81 -8.41
C PHE A 126 0.83 6.10 -7.06
N GLY A 127 2.00 5.74 -6.52
CA GLY A 127 2.12 5.14 -5.19
C GLY A 127 1.50 6.00 -4.09
N MET A 128 1.88 7.28 -4.02
CA MET A 128 1.33 8.23 -3.04
C MET A 128 -0.17 8.47 -3.22
N PHE A 129 -0.65 8.58 -4.45
CA PHE A 129 -2.07 8.72 -4.76
C PHE A 129 -2.86 7.51 -4.26
N THR A 130 -2.37 6.29 -4.48
CA THR A 130 -3.05 5.08 -4.01
C THR A 130 -3.14 5.01 -2.48
N PHE A 131 -2.07 5.39 -1.79
CA PHE A 131 -2.04 5.46 -0.33
C PHE A 131 -3.04 6.51 0.19
N LEU A 132 -2.99 7.75 -0.33
CA LEU A 132 -3.89 8.82 0.10
C LEU A 132 -5.36 8.52 -0.21
N TRP A 133 -5.65 7.91 -1.36
CA TRP A 133 -7.01 7.52 -1.75
C TRP A 133 -7.59 6.49 -0.78
N THR A 134 -6.82 5.46 -0.43
CA THR A 134 -7.27 4.41 0.51
C THR A 134 -7.44 4.95 1.93
N LEU A 135 -6.54 5.83 2.38
CA LEU A 135 -6.67 6.53 3.67
C LEU A 135 -7.91 7.43 3.71
N SER A 136 -8.16 8.19 2.64
CA SER A 136 -9.35 9.05 2.51
C SER A 136 -10.64 8.24 2.61
N LEU A 137 -10.69 7.05 2.01
CA LEU A 137 -11.85 6.16 2.11
C LEU A 137 -12.05 5.57 3.51
N LEU A 138 -10.96 5.20 4.18
CA LEU A 138 -11.00 4.75 5.57
C LEU A 138 -11.54 5.84 6.49
N LEU A 139 -11.07 7.08 6.34
CA LEU A 139 -11.55 8.24 7.10
C LEU A 139 -13.02 8.55 6.78
N TYR A 140 -13.38 8.53 5.49
CA TYR A 140 -14.76 8.75 5.05
C TYR A 140 -15.71 7.71 5.64
N TYR A 141 -15.32 6.44 5.64
CA TYR A 141 -16.08 5.37 6.27
C TYR A 141 -16.18 5.54 7.78
N HIS A 142 -15.07 5.91 8.43
CA HIS A 142 -15.07 6.13 9.87
C HIS A 142 -16.07 7.22 10.28
N TRP A 143 -16.18 8.30 9.49
CA TRP A 143 -17.12 9.40 9.74
C TRP A 143 -18.55 9.09 9.33
N ASN A 144 -18.79 8.56 8.13
CA ASN A 144 -20.14 8.44 7.58
C ASN A 144 -20.77 7.04 7.72
N LYS A 145 -19.99 6.04 8.16
CA LYS A 145 -20.38 4.62 8.29
C LYS A 145 -21.03 4.02 7.04
N THR A 146 -20.85 4.66 5.90
CA THR A 146 -21.46 4.30 4.62
C THR A 146 -20.49 4.60 3.50
N PHE A 147 -20.61 3.87 2.40
CA PHE A 147 -19.79 4.06 1.21
C PHE A 147 -20.58 4.71 0.08
N ILE A 148 -19.94 5.64 -0.62
CA ILE A 148 -20.44 6.11 -1.92
C ILE A 148 -20.14 5.00 -2.93
N ARG A 149 -21.17 4.45 -3.59
CA ARG A 149 -21.00 3.32 -4.52
C ARG A 149 -19.98 3.58 -5.63
N PHE A 150 -19.96 4.80 -6.15
CA PHE A 150 -19.01 5.20 -7.20
C PHE A 150 -17.55 5.12 -6.74
N THR A 151 -17.25 5.54 -5.51
CA THR A 151 -15.88 5.50 -4.99
C THR A 151 -15.41 4.06 -4.73
N VAL A 152 -16.33 3.15 -4.38
CA VAL A 152 -16.05 1.71 -4.26
C VAL A 152 -15.63 1.12 -5.62
N HIS A 153 -16.29 1.49 -6.72
CA HIS A 153 -15.89 1.05 -8.07
C HIS A 153 -14.51 1.54 -8.48
N ILE A 154 -14.19 2.82 -8.20
CA ILE A 154 -12.85 3.38 -8.46
C ILE A 154 -11.80 2.65 -7.63
N THR A 155 -12.07 2.45 -6.35
CA THR A 155 -11.16 1.74 -5.44
C THR A 155 -10.92 0.33 -5.92
N ARG A 156 -11.95 -0.37 -6.40
CA ARG A 156 -11.80 -1.70 -6.96
C ARG A 156 -10.92 -1.71 -8.20
N LEU A 157 -11.07 -0.73 -9.09
CA LEU A 157 -10.23 -0.60 -10.28
C LEU A 157 -8.77 -0.33 -9.88
N LEU A 158 -8.55 0.58 -8.94
CA LEU A 158 -7.22 0.88 -8.41
C LEU A 158 -6.59 -0.36 -7.75
N SER A 159 -7.37 -1.05 -6.92
CA SER A 159 -6.94 -2.18 -6.11
C SER A 159 -6.57 -3.41 -6.94
N SER A 160 -7.43 -3.73 -7.90
CA SER A 160 -7.43 -5.03 -8.57
C SER A 160 -6.70 -5.00 -9.90
N PHE A 161 -6.56 -3.82 -10.52
CA PHE A 161 -5.98 -3.67 -11.85
C PHE A 161 -4.67 -2.88 -11.80
N PHE A 162 -4.69 -1.63 -11.29
CA PHE A 162 -3.51 -0.77 -11.38
C PHE A 162 -2.39 -1.15 -10.40
N ILE A 163 -2.72 -1.52 -9.16
CA ILE A 163 -1.69 -1.84 -8.17
C ILE A 163 -0.85 -3.07 -8.57
N PRO A 164 -1.43 -4.22 -8.98
CA PRO A 164 -0.64 -5.34 -9.47
C PRO A 164 0.23 -4.99 -10.70
N LEU A 165 -0.29 -4.12 -11.59
CA LEU A 165 0.41 -3.66 -12.78
C LEU A 165 1.63 -2.76 -12.46
N MET A 166 1.52 -1.93 -11.42
CA MET A 166 2.56 -0.99 -11.00
C MET A 166 3.57 -1.60 -10.01
N LEU A 167 3.30 -2.79 -9.46
CA LEU A 167 4.21 -3.45 -8.53
C LEU A 167 5.56 -3.81 -9.19
N LEU A 168 5.55 -4.30 -10.43
CA LEU A 168 6.82 -4.61 -11.10
C LEU A 168 7.60 -3.34 -11.54
N PRO A 169 6.96 -2.31 -12.13
CA PRO A 169 7.62 -1.02 -12.37
C PRO A 169 8.26 -0.39 -11.14
N THR A 170 7.55 -0.34 -10.02
CA THR A 170 8.10 0.20 -8.75
C THR A 170 9.33 -0.59 -8.29
N SER A 171 9.30 -1.92 -8.44
CA SER A 171 10.40 -2.79 -8.08
C SER A 171 11.65 -2.59 -8.97
N PHE A 172 11.49 -2.37 -10.28
CA PHE A 172 12.61 -2.03 -11.16
C PHE A 172 13.17 -0.65 -10.82
N HIS A 173 12.30 0.37 -10.71
CA HIS A 173 12.69 1.72 -10.32
C HIS A 173 13.54 1.74 -9.04
N LEU A 174 13.16 0.94 -8.03
CA LEU A 174 13.93 0.79 -6.80
C LEU A 174 15.35 0.27 -7.06
N GLY A 175 15.49 -0.78 -7.88
CA GLY A 175 16.79 -1.33 -8.24
C GLY A 175 17.67 -0.35 -9.04
N PHE A 176 17.09 0.38 -9.99
CA PHE A 176 17.81 1.41 -10.76
C PHE A 176 18.26 2.58 -9.88
N CYS A 177 17.37 3.16 -9.08
CA CYS A 177 17.72 4.26 -8.19
C CYS A 177 18.80 3.85 -7.18
N PHE A 178 18.78 2.61 -6.69
CA PHE A 178 19.82 2.10 -5.79
C PHE A 178 21.20 2.06 -6.46
N ASN A 179 21.29 1.56 -7.69
CA ASN A 179 22.57 1.46 -8.39
C ASN A 179 23.16 2.84 -8.74
N GLU A 180 22.30 3.80 -9.05
CA GLU A 180 22.71 5.17 -9.41
C GLU A 180 23.33 5.95 -8.24
N ILE A 181 23.07 5.53 -6.99
CA ILE A 181 23.73 6.06 -5.79
C ILE A 181 25.25 5.87 -5.87
N PHE A 182 25.71 4.76 -6.46
CA PHE A 182 27.13 4.43 -6.56
C PHE A 182 27.81 5.07 -7.78
N ILE A 183 27.05 5.40 -8.82
CA ILE A 183 27.59 5.85 -10.11
C ILE A 183 27.62 7.39 -10.21
N THR A 184 26.56 8.08 -9.78
CA THR A 184 26.37 9.51 -10.07
C THR A 184 26.81 10.46 -8.95
N THR A 185 27.06 11.72 -9.32
CA THR A 185 27.37 12.83 -8.40
C THR A 185 26.14 13.30 -7.61
N ASN A 186 24.93 13.21 -8.18
CA ASN A 186 23.66 13.60 -7.53
C ASN A 186 23.15 12.58 -6.48
N ARG A 187 24.05 12.08 -5.61
CA ARG A 187 23.76 11.03 -4.63
C ARG A 187 22.55 11.33 -3.72
N PRO A 188 22.33 12.57 -3.21
CA PRO A 188 21.24 12.82 -2.27
C PRO A 188 19.83 12.56 -2.86
N LEU A 189 19.63 12.91 -4.14
CA LEU A 189 18.33 12.73 -4.81
C LEU A 189 17.99 11.26 -4.97
N TYR A 190 18.95 10.44 -5.42
CA TYR A 190 18.75 9.01 -5.60
C TYR A 190 18.64 8.25 -4.28
N ILE A 191 19.35 8.70 -3.23
CA ILE A 191 19.15 8.17 -1.87
C ILE A 191 17.71 8.43 -1.41
N ALA A 192 17.23 9.68 -1.50
CA ALA A 192 15.87 10.01 -1.11
C ALA A 192 14.82 9.24 -1.93
N ALA A 193 14.99 9.18 -3.26
CA ALA A 193 14.10 8.44 -4.16
C ALA A 193 14.05 6.95 -3.82
N THR A 194 15.19 6.33 -3.51
CA THR A 194 15.26 4.91 -3.13
C THR A 194 14.50 4.63 -1.84
N VAL A 195 14.63 5.50 -0.82
CA VAL A 195 13.89 5.36 0.45
C VAL A 195 12.37 5.47 0.23
N PHE A 196 11.93 6.48 -0.53
CA PHE A 196 10.49 6.65 -0.83
C PHE A 196 9.93 5.51 -1.67
N LEU A 197 10.67 5.05 -2.68
CA LEU A 197 10.30 3.89 -3.50
C LEU A 197 10.21 2.62 -2.67
N LEU A 198 11.12 2.41 -1.72
CA LEU A 198 11.10 1.26 -0.81
C LEU A 198 9.85 1.25 0.06
N LEU A 199 9.47 2.41 0.63
CA LEU A 199 8.23 2.55 1.38
C LEU A 199 7.00 2.27 0.51
N ILE A 200 6.93 2.88 -0.68
CA ILE A 200 5.82 2.67 -1.63
C ILE A 200 5.73 1.21 -2.06
N TYR A 201 6.87 0.56 -2.34
CA TYR A 201 6.94 -0.84 -2.72
C TYR A 201 6.33 -1.74 -1.64
N PHE A 202 6.70 -1.55 -0.37
CA PHE A 202 6.11 -2.32 0.74
C PHE A 202 4.61 -2.03 0.93
N VAL A 203 4.17 -0.79 0.77
CA VAL A 203 2.74 -0.43 0.84
C VAL A 203 1.95 -1.12 -0.28
N LEU A 204 2.43 -1.10 -1.52
CA LEU A 204 1.78 -1.76 -2.65
C LEU A 204 1.78 -3.29 -2.47
N LEU A 205 2.88 -3.87 -2.01
CA LEU A 205 2.99 -5.30 -1.74
C LEU A 205 2.02 -5.74 -0.63
N PHE A 206 1.93 -4.97 0.45
CA PHE A 206 0.94 -5.20 1.52
C PHE A 206 -0.48 -5.09 0.98
N TYR A 207 -0.75 -4.09 0.13
CA TYR A 207 -2.06 -3.90 -0.46
C TYR A 207 -2.47 -5.07 -1.37
N VAL A 208 -1.57 -5.54 -2.23
CA VAL A 208 -1.82 -6.74 -3.06
C VAL A 208 -2.04 -7.97 -2.19
N TYR A 209 -1.24 -8.15 -1.13
CA TYR A 209 -1.41 -9.26 -0.19
C TYR A 209 -2.82 -9.27 0.41
N ILE A 210 -3.23 -8.13 0.97
CA ILE A 210 -4.54 -7.94 1.59
C ILE A 210 -5.68 -8.20 0.58
N ASP A 211 -5.60 -7.62 -0.61
CA ASP A 211 -6.60 -7.77 -1.66
C ASP A 211 -6.73 -9.24 -2.12
N LEU A 212 -5.62 -9.93 -2.42
CA LEU A 212 -5.66 -11.34 -2.87
C LEU A 212 -6.14 -12.30 -1.77
N ILE A 213 -5.66 -12.12 -0.55
CA ILE A 213 -6.04 -12.99 0.58
C ILE A 213 -7.52 -12.84 0.90
N PHE A 214 -8.04 -11.61 0.98
CA PHE A 214 -9.47 -11.41 1.25
C PHE A 214 -10.37 -11.80 0.08
N ARG A 215 -9.92 -11.60 -1.17
CA ARG A 215 -10.66 -12.07 -2.36
C ARG A 215 -10.74 -13.60 -2.44
N SER A 216 -9.77 -14.32 -1.87
CA SER A 216 -9.82 -15.78 -1.74
C SER A 216 -10.66 -16.27 -0.54
N SER A 217 -10.88 -15.39 0.43
CA SER A 217 -11.57 -15.67 1.70
C SER A 217 -12.91 -14.96 1.77
N THR A 218 -13.73 -15.11 0.72
CA THR A 218 -15.06 -14.51 0.64
C THR A 218 -16.14 -15.49 0.19
N PRO A 219 -17.39 -15.38 0.70
CA PRO A 219 -18.52 -16.14 0.16
C PRO A 219 -19.06 -15.53 -1.15
N TYR A 220 -18.62 -14.34 -1.55
CA TYR A 220 -19.05 -13.67 -2.79
C TYR A 220 -18.08 -13.99 -3.93
N LEU A 221 -18.19 -15.19 -4.52
CA LEU A 221 -17.25 -15.64 -5.53
C LEU A 221 -17.37 -14.85 -6.85
N GLU A 222 -16.27 -14.23 -7.26
CA GLU A 222 -16.23 -13.49 -8.52
C GLU A 222 -16.21 -14.43 -9.73
N ASN A 223 -16.79 -14.00 -10.86
CA ASN A 223 -16.65 -14.74 -12.12
C ASN A 223 -15.54 -14.15 -13.00
N THR A 224 -14.30 -14.20 -12.54
CA THR A 224 -13.11 -13.73 -13.28
C THR A 224 -12.15 -14.88 -13.55
N ILE A 225 -11.04 -14.61 -14.25
CA ILE A 225 -9.99 -15.63 -14.51
C ILE A 225 -9.19 -15.91 -13.22
N LEU A 226 -9.07 -14.92 -12.34
CA LEU A 226 -8.36 -15.00 -11.07
C LEU A 226 -9.22 -15.48 -9.88
N THR A 227 -10.43 -16.00 -10.10
CA THR A 227 -11.21 -16.53 -8.99
C THR A 227 -10.46 -17.67 -8.30
N MET A 228 -10.28 -17.57 -6.98
CA MET A 228 -9.35 -18.40 -6.22
C MET A 228 -9.96 -18.88 -4.90
N TRP A 229 -9.63 -20.12 -4.53
CA TRP A 229 -9.92 -20.70 -3.21
C TRP A 229 -8.83 -20.36 -2.18
N ASP A 230 -7.61 -20.12 -2.65
CA ASP A 230 -6.45 -19.74 -1.85
C ASP A 230 -5.63 -18.72 -2.64
N GLY A 231 -5.49 -17.51 -2.09
CA GLY A 231 -4.77 -16.41 -2.74
C GLY A 231 -3.27 -16.42 -2.50
N LEU A 232 -2.78 -17.22 -1.55
CA LEU A 232 -1.36 -17.23 -1.21
C LEU A 232 -0.46 -17.61 -2.40
N PRO A 233 -0.77 -18.63 -3.23
CA PRO A 233 0.09 -18.98 -4.36
C PRO A 233 0.16 -17.89 -5.44
N VAL A 234 -0.94 -17.16 -5.67
CA VAL A 234 -0.95 -16.05 -6.65
C VAL A 234 -0.13 -14.87 -6.13
N PHE A 235 -0.29 -14.54 -4.84
CA PHE A 235 0.50 -13.50 -4.18
C PHE A 235 1.99 -13.82 -4.22
N LEU A 236 2.36 -15.05 -3.82
CA LEU A 236 3.75 -15.50 -3.86
C LEU A 236 4.29 -15.40 -5.29
N ASN A 237 3.55 -15.86 -6.31
CA ASN A 237 4.02 -15.72 -7.68
C ASN A 237 4.36 -14.27 -8.07
N LEU A 238 3.49 -13.31 -7.71
CA LEU A 238 3.74 -11.89 -7.96
C LEU A 238 4.94 -11.35 -7.17
N LEU A 239 5.07 -11.77 -5.91
CA LEU A 239 6.22 -11.46 -5.04
C LEU A 239 7.53 -12.01 -5.65
N GLY A 240 7.51 -13.23 -6.19
CA GLY A 240 8.66 -13.82 -6.86
C GLY A 240 9.12 -13.00 -8.07
N TYR A 241 8.17 -12.49 -8.88
CA TYR A 241 8.50 -11.61 -9.99
C TYR A 241 9.08 -10.27 -9.51
N SER A 242 8.53 -9.67 -8.45
CA SER A 242 9.01 -8.37 -7.94
C SER A 242 10.35 -8.47 -7.19
N ILE A 243 10.63 -9.60 -6.53
CA ILE A 243 11.96 -9.86 -5.94
C ILE A 243 12.98 -10.11 -7.04
N SER A 244 12.62 -10.87 -8.08
CA SER A 244 13.49 -11.14 -9.24
C SER A 244 13.90 -9.84 -9.96
N SER A 245 12.97 -8.91 -10.19
CA SER A 245 13.27 -7.62 -10.81
C SER A 245 14.18 -6.74 -9.95
N VAL A 246 13.93 -6.61 -8.64
CA VAL A 246 14.80 -5.84 -7.73
C VAL A 246 16.19 -6.46 -7.66
N SER A 247 16.26 -7.77 -7.40
CA SER A 247 17.53 -8.49 -7.25
C SER A 247 18.37 -8.48 -8.53
N SER A 248 17.75 -8.47 -9.72
CA SER A 248 18.47 -8.36 -10.99
C SER A 248 19.37 -7.13 -11.07
N ARG A 249 19.00 -6.03 -10.39
CA ARG A 249 19.77 -4.78 -10.39
C ARG A 249 20.69 -4.68 -9.17
N LEU A 250 20.24 -5.09 -7.98
CA LEU A 250 21.06 -5.01 -6.77
C LEU A 250 22.38 -5.79 -6.86
N ILE A 251 22.45 -6.82 -7.72
CA ILE A 251 23.61 -7.69 -7.85
C ILE A 251 24.71 -7.12 -8.77
N ILE A 252 24.48 -6.02 -9.50
CA ILE A 252 25.46 -5.49 -10.48
C ILE A 252 26.81 -5.13 -9.83
N GLY A 253 26.83 -4.73 -8.56
CA GLY A 253 28.08 -4.46 -7.83
C GLY A 253 28.75 -5.69 -7.20
N LEU A 254 28.17 -6.89 -7.34
CA LEU A 254 28.63 -8.11 -6.66
C LEU A 254 29.37 -9.07 -7.61
N PRO A 255 30.20 -9.98 -7.08
CA PRO A 255 30.91 -10.96 -7.91
C PRO A 255 29.96 -11.86 -8.71
N VAL A 256 30.37 -12.29 -9.91
CA VAL A 256 29.56 -13.08 -10.86
C VAL A 256 28.95 -14.35 -10.25
N TRP A 257 29.60 -15.00 -9.27
CA TRP A 257 29.03 -16.19 -8.60
C TRP A 257 27.70 -15.91 -7.90
N THR A 258 27.46 -14.68 -7.44
CA THR A 258 26.20 -14.27 -6.80
C THR A 258 25.04 -14.27 -7.79
N GLN A 259 25.30 -14.02 -9.07
CA GLN A 259 24.29 -14.10 -10.14
C GLN A 259 23.80 -15.54 -10.31
N TYR A 260 24.73 -16.52 -10.37
CA TYR A 260 24.36 -17.93 -10.46
C TYR A 260 23.62 -18.43 -9.22
N PHE A 261 24.02 -17.96 -8.03
CA PHE A 261 23.32 -18.27 -6.78
C PHE A 261 21.88 -17.76 -6.79
N LEU A 262 21.64 -16.51 -7.24
CA LEU A 262 20.30 -15.93 -7.38
C LEU A 262 19.44 -16.75 -8.35
N LEU A 263 19.99 -17.11 -9.53
CA LEU A 263 19.27 -17.90 -10.53
C LEU A 263 18.87 -19.28 -9.97
N SER A 264 19.77 -19.94 -9.23
CA SER A 264 19.51 -21.23 -8.57
C SER A 264 18.38 -21.13 -7.52
N LEU A 265 18.43 -20.09 -6.68
CA LEU A 265 17.39 -19.82 -5.67
C LEU A 265 16.03 -19.59 -6.33
N HIS A 266 16.00 -18.87 -7.46
CA HIS A 266 14.78 -18.59 -8.21
C HIS A 266 14.19 -19.85 -8.86
N ILE A 267 15.02 -20.77 -9.34
CA ILE A 267 14.57 -22.09 -9.83
C ILE A 267 13.93 -22.89 -8.68
N LEU A 268 14.57 -22.97 -7.52
CA LEU A 268 14.03 -23.65 -6.34
C LEU A 268 12.69 -23.04 -5.92
N TYR A 269 12.60 -21.71 -5.95
CA TYR A 269 11.38 -20.97 -5.67
C TYR A 269 10.24 -21.36 -6.62
N TYR A 270 10.46 -21.37 -7.95
CA TYR A 270 9.41 -21.79 -8.89
C TYR A 270 9.04 -23.27 -8.76
N CYS A 271 9.98 -24.16 -8.45
CA CYS A 271 9.67 -25.56 -8.14
C CYS A 271 8.72 -25.68 -6.93
N PHE A 272 8.97 -24.90 -5.87
CA PHE A 272 8.06 -24.81 -4.72
C PHE A 272 6.68 -24.26 -5.11
N MET A 273 6.63 -23.24 -5.96
CA MET A 273 5.37 -22.68 -6.45
C MET A 273 4.57 -23.66 -7.32
N LEU A 274 5.23 -24.41 -8.20
CA LEU A 274 4.60 -25.49 -8.97
C LEU A 274 4.01 -26.57 -8.07
N TYR A 275 4.71 -26.95 -7.00
CA TYR A 275 4.19 -27.89 -6.01
C TYR A 275 2.89 -27.37 -5.37
N LYS A 276 2.79 -26.06 -5.05
CA LYS A 276 1.56 -25.46 -4.52
C LYS A 276 0.41 -25.47 -5.53
N MET A 277 0.69 -25.32 -6.83
CA MET A 277 -0.33 -25.35 -7.89
C MET A 277 -1.01 -26.71 -8.05
N ILE A 278 -0.38 -27.82 -7.63
CA ILE A 278 -0.97 -29.17 -7.64
C ILE A 278 -2.25 -29.23 -6.78
N PHE A 279 -2.36 -28.40 -5.74
CA PHE A 279 -3.53 -28.34 -4.84
C PHE A 279 -4.70 -27.48 -5.38
N LEU A 280 -4.66 -27.11 -6.66
CA LEU A 280 -5.72 -26.39 -7.38
C LEU A 280 -6.20 -25.12 -6.62
N PRO A 281 -5.32 -24.12 -6.43
CA PRO A 281 -5.68 -22.89 -5.71
C PRO A 281 -6.71 -22.05 -6.46
N LEU A 282 -6.73 -22.05 -7.80
CA LEU A 282 -7.72 -21.32 -8.60
C LEU A 282 -8.97 -22.16 -8.84
N VAL A 283 -10.13 -21.52 -8.91
CA VAL A 283 -11.41 -22.21 -9.11
C VAL A 283 -11.52 -22.75 -10.55
N LYS A 284 -11.16 -21.93 -11.54
CA LYS A 284 -11.24 -22.30 -12.95
C LYS A 284 -10.04 -23.20 -13.32
N PRO A 285 -10.28 -24.40 -13.90
CA PRO A 285 -9.19 -25.34 -14.21
C PRO A 285 -8.20 -24.76 -15.22
N LEU A 286 -8.70 -24.10 -16.27
CA LEU A 286 -7.84 -23.48 -17.29
C LEU A 286 -6.89 -22.43 -16.70
N SER A 287 -7.33 -21.67 -15.69
CA SER A 287 -6.49 -20.67 -15.02
C SER A 287 -5.31 -21.33 -14.28
N ASN A 288 -5.56 -22.44 -13.57
CA ASN A 288 -4.48 -23.20 -12.93
C ASN A 288 -3.47 -23.74 -13.95
N VAL A 289 -3.94 -24.21 -15.12
CA VAL A 289 -3.07 -24.72 -16.20
C VAL A 289 -2.20 -23.59 -16.75
N VAL A 290 -2.80 -22.43 -17.05
CA VAL A 290 -2.08 -21.25 -17.55
C VAL A 290 -0.99 -20.84 -16.56
N THR A 291 -1.34 -20.63 -15.29
CA THR A 291 -0.38 -20.21 -14.26
C THR A 291 0.75 -21.23 -14.06
N ALA A 292 0.44 -22.54 -14.01
CA ALA A 292 1.46 -23.57 -13.89
C ALA A 292 2.38 -23.63 -15.12
N THR A 293 1.83 -23.46 -16.33
CA THR A 293 2.61 -23.42 -17.57
C THR A 293 3.58 -22.25 -17.57
N PHE A 294 3.14 -21.05 -17.13
CA PHE A 294 4.01 -19.88 -17.01
C PHE A 294 5.10 -20.03 -15.94
N MET A 295 4.79 -20.62 -14.77
CA MET A 295 5.80 -20.90 -13.74
C MET A 295 6.86 -21.87 -14.26
N PHE A 296 6.45 -22.94 -14.95
CA PHE A 296 7.39 -23.90 -15.53
C PHE A 296 8.21 -23.28 -16.66
N ALA A 297 7.60 -22.49 -17.54
CA ALA A 297 8.32 -21.73 -18.56
C ALA A 297 9.33 -20.75 -17.94
N GLY A 298 9.01 -20.17 -16.78
CA GLY A 298 9.94 -19.38 -15.97
C GLY A 298 11.17 -20.17 -15.53
N ILE A 299 11.02 -21.42 -15.08
CA ILE A 299 12.16 -22.30 -14.73
C ILE A 299 13.08 -22.52 -15.94
N PHE A 300 12.51 -22.72 -17.12
CA PHE A 300 13.30 -22.86 -18.34
C PHE A 300 14.00 -21.55 -18.69
N ALA A 301 13.28 -20.42 -18.67
CA ALA A 301 13.87 -19.11 -18.96
C ALA A 301 15.06 -18.80 -18.05
N THR A 302 14.99 -19.14 -16.76
CA THR A 302 16.06 -18.90 -15.78
C THR A 302 17.21 -19.89 -15.92
N LEU A 303 16.91 -21.16 -16.21
CA LEU A 303 17.93 -22.18 -16.47
C LEU A 303 18.76 -21.84 -17.71
N PHE A 304 18.14 -21.34 -18.78
CA PHE A 304 18.85 -20.93 -19.99
C PHE A 304 19.73 -19.68 -19.80
N GLN A 305 19.51 -18.88 -18.76
CA GLN A 305 20.41 -17.77 -18.41
C GLN A 305 21.66 -18.22 -17.66
N MET A 306 21.65 -19.41 -17.04
CA MET A 306 22.84 -19.95 -16.38
C MET A 306 23.88 -20.45 -17.39
N PHE A 307 23.47 -20.70 -18.63
CA PHE A 307 24.35 -21.23 -19.67
C PHE A 307 24.79 -20.13 -20.66
N PRO A 308 26.04 -20.16 -21.13
CA PRO A 308 26.58 -19.20 -22.11
C PRO A 308 26.07 -19.50 -23.54
N ILE A 309 24.76 -19.48 -23.74
CA ILE A 309 24.09 -19.75 -25.02
C ILE A 309 23.90 -18.42 -25.77
N SER A 310 23.84 -18.40 -27.11
CA SER A 310 23.48 -17.17 -27.84
C SER A 310 22.10 -16.67 -27.43
N SER A 311 21.92 -15.35 -27.36
CA SER A 311 20.69 -14.72 -26.87
C SER A 311 19.41 -15.12 -27.64
N ALA A 312 19.52 -15.44 -28.93
CA ALA A 312 18.40 -15.95 -29.72
C ALA A 312 17.78 -17.23 -29.15
N TYR A 313 18.60 -18.22 -28.81
CA TYR A 313 18.09 -19.45 -28.20
C TYR A 313 17.55 -19.19 -26.79
N ARG A 314 18.16 -18.28 -26.01
CA ARG A 314 17.65 -17.91 -24.67
C ARG A 314 16.22 -17.38 -24.72
N LEU A 315 15.88 -16.60 -25.75
CA LEU A 315 14.54 -16.02 -25.92
C LEU A 315 13.53 -17.01 -26.53
N PHE A 316 13.88 -17.65 -27.66
CA PHE A 316 12.91 -18.43 -28.43
C PHE A 316 12.67 -19.83 -27.88
N VAL A 317 13.68 -20.47 -27.28
CA VAL A 317 13.53 -21.86 -26.81
C VAL A 317 12.50 -21.99 -25.68
N PRO A 318 12.51 -21.15 -24.62
CA PRO A 318 11.46 -21.18 -23.60
C PRO A 318 10.04 -20.94 -24.15
N LEU A 319 9.90 -20.11 -25.19
CA LEU A 319 8.63 -19.86 -25.88
C LEU A 319 8.15 -21.09 -26.68
N ILE A 320 9.06 -21.79 -27.35
CA ILE A 320 8.73 -23.02 -28.10
C ILE A 320 8.27 -24.12 -27.13
N PHE A 321 8.93 -24.28 -25.99
CA PHE A 321 8.53 -25.24 -24.96
C PHE A 321 7.16 -24.93 -24.33
N PHE A 322 6.71 -23.68 -24.35
CA PHE A 322 5.41 -23.29 -23.81
C PHE A 322 4.25 -24.03 -24.50
N VAL A 323 4.34 -24.25 -25.82
CA VAL A 323 3.28 -24.87 -26.64
C VAL A 323 2.95 -26.32 -26.21
N PRO A 324 3.92 -27.25 -26.09
CA PRO A 324 3.64 -28.61 -25.62
C PRO A 324 3.38 -28.71 -24.11
N LEU A 325 3.83 -27.76 -23.29
CA LEU A 325 3.62 -27.79 -21.85
C LEU A 325 2.16 -27.54 -21.46
N PHE A 326 1.46 -26.65 -22.18
CA PHE A 326 0.06 -26.35 -21.91
C PHE A 326 -0.85 -27.60 -21.96
N PRO A 327 -0.87 -28.43 -23.03
CA PRO A 327 -1.67 -29.65 -23.06
C PRO A 327 -1.20 -30.67 -22.02
N SER A 328 0.12 -30.78 -21.75
CA SER A 328 0.65 -31.67 -20.71
C SER A 328 0.07 -31.34 -19.32
N PHE A 329 0.13 -30.06 -18.90
CA PHE A 329 -0.47 -29.62 -17.64
C PHE A 329 -1.99 -29.75 -17.62
N TYR A 330 -2.66 -29.52 -18.76
CA TYR A 330 -4.11 -29.73 -18.89
C TYR A 330 -4.50 -31.20 -18.61
N PHE A 331 -3.83 -32.16 -19.24
CA PHE A 331 -4.09 -33.58 -19.00
C PHE A 331 -3.68 -34.02 -17.59
N GLY A 332 -2.55 -33.51 -17.08
CA GLY A 332 -2.09 -33.79 -15.72
C GLY A 332 -3.10 -33.35 -14.65
N GLN A 333 -3.61 -32.12 -14.74
CA GLN A 333 -4.65 -31.64 -13.80
C GLN A 333 -5.96 -32.41 -13.94
N ARG A 334 -6.35 -32.80 -15.16
CA ARG A 334 -7.53 -33.65 -15.39
C ARG A 334 -7.36 -35.02 -14.73
N HIS A 335 -6.17 -35.61 -14.80
CA HIS A 335 -5.86 -36.88 -14.14
C HIS A 335 -5.93 -36.76 -12.61
N ILE A 336 -5.34 -35.71 -12.04
CA ILE A 336 -5.41 -35.45 -10.58
C ILE A 336 -6.86 -35.32 -10.11
N ARG A 337 -7.71 -34.57 -10.83
CA ARG A 337 -9.13 -34.42 -10.50
C ARG A 337 -9.88 -35.74 -10.51
N LYS A 338 -9.67 -36.57 -11.53
CA LYS A 338 -10.27 -37.92 -11.61
C LYS A 338 -9.84 -38.79 -10.44
N LYS A 339 -8.54 -38.82 -10.13
CA LYS A 339 -8.00 -39.61 -9.01
C LYS A 339 -8.60 -39.21 -7.66
N VAL A 340 -8.75 -37.90 -7.40
CA VAL A 340 -9.37 -37.38 -6.16
C VAL A 340 -10.83 -37.83 -6.02
N ILE A 341 -11.55 -37.94 -7.14
CA ILE A 341 -12.94 -38.39 -7.17
C ILE A 341 -13.06 -39.90 -6.88
N GLU A 342 -12.08 -40.70 -7.29
CA GLU A 342 -12.07 -42.16 -7.15
C GLU A 342 -11.59 -42.64 -5.78
N THR A 343 -10.46 -42.13 -5.26
CA THR A 343 -9.85 -42.66 -4.02
C THR A 343 -10.36 -42.01 -2.74
N GLN A 344 -11.01 -40.85 -2.83
CA GLN A 344 -11.53 -40.07 -1.69
C GLN A 344 -10.56 -40.04 -0.48
N ASP A 345 -9.31 -39.62 -0.72
CA ASP A 345 -8.28 -39.50 0.29
C ASP A 345 -8.49 -38.27 1.18
N ILE A 346 -8.88 -38.49 2.45
CA ILE A 346 -9.16 -37.42 3.45
C ILE A 346 -8.15 -37.52 4.62
N SER A 347 -6.92 -37.99 4.39
CA SER A 347 -5.94 -38.20 5.47
C SER A 347 -5.27 -36.91 5.95
N THR A 348 -5.14 -35.91 5.07
CA THR A 348 -4.44 -34.65 5.35
C THR A 348 -5.34 -33.45 5.07
N GLU A 349 -5.11 -32.35 5.77
CA GLU A 349 -5.87 -31.10 5.64
C GLU A 349 -5.91 -30.57 4.21
N SER A 350 -4.76 -30.52 3.53
CA SER A 350 -4.66 -30.05 2.15
C SER A 350 -5.41 -30.96 1.17
N ARG A 351 -5.39 -32.28 1.38
CA ARG A 351 -6.16 -33.24 0.57
C ARG A 351 -7.66 -33.17 0.85
N ALA A 352 -8.07 -32.93 2.09
CA ALA A 352 -9.48 -32.71 2.43
C ALA A 352 -10.04 -31.45 1.77
N LEU A 353 -9.27 -30.35 1.78
CA LEU A 353 -9.62 -29.12 1.06
C LEU A 353 -9.65 -29.33 -0.45
N LEU A 354 -8.67 -30.07 -1.01
CA LEU A 354 -8.66 -30.44 -2.43
C LEU A 354 -9.93 -31.23 -2.81
N ALA A 355 -10.32 -32.22 -2.00
CA ALA A 355 -11.54 -32.99 -2.22
C ALA A 355 -12.78 -32.09 -2.21
N LEU A 356 -12.93 -31.18 -1.24
CA LEU A 356 -14.04 -30.21 -1.21
C LEU A 356 -14.11 -29.38 -2.49
N ARG A 357 -12.97 -28.83 -2.95
CA ARG A 357 -12.88 -28.00 -4.15
C ARG A 357 -13.22 -28.75 -5.44
N VAL A 358 -12.83 -30.03 -5.54
CA VAL A 358 -13.14 -30.87 -6.71
C VAL A 358 -14.61 -31.29 -6.71
N TYR A 359 -15.18 -31.67 -5.56
CA TYR A 359 -16.57 -32.14 -5.51
C TYR A 359 -17.59 -31.03 -5.80
N ILE A 360 -17.36 -29.79 -5.33
CA ILE A 360 -18.26 -28.67 -5.64
C ILE A 360 -18.26 -28.32 -7.15
N ALA A 361 -17.12 -28.50 -7.83
CA ALA A 361 -16.99 -28.18 -9.25
C ALA A 361 -17.44 -29.30 -10.18
N ASP A 362 -17.00 -30.54 -9.92
CA ASP A 362 -17.11 -31.67 -10.86
C ASP A 362 -18.23 -32.66 -10.50
N LYS A 363 -18.60 -32.78 -9.20
CA LYS A 363 -19.65 -33.70 -8.69
C LYS A 363 -20.73 -32.97 -7.88
N SER A 364 -21.37 -32.00 -8.54
CA SER A 364 -22.39 -31.13 -7.92
C SER A 364 -23.58 -31.86 -7.28
N GLU A 365 -24.00 -33.00 -7.85
CA GLU A 365 -25.14 -33.81 -7.37
C GLU A 365 -24.83 -34.50 -6.03
N ASP A 366 -23.66 -35.15 -5.93
CA ASP A 366 -23.19 -35.80 -4.72
C ASP A 366 -22.89 -34.78 -3.61
N PHE A 367 -22.39 -33.60 -3.97
CA PHE A 367 -22.03 -32.55 -3.01
C PHE A 367 -23.23 -32.09 -2.15
N ILE A 368 -24.40 -31.94 -2.77
CA ILE A 368 -25.63 -31.47 -2.09
C ILE A 368 -26.21 -32.52 -1.14
N THR A 369 -25.78 -33.78 -1.19
CA THR A 369 -26.17 -34.76 -0.18
C THR A 369 -25.53 -34.50 1.19
N TRP A 370 -24.54 -33.60 1.27
CA TRP A 370 -23.79 -33.20 2.47
C TRP A 370 -23.04 -34.33 3.19
N LYS A 371 -23.08 -35.57 2.66
CA LYS A 371 -22.38 -36.74 3.22
C LYS A 371 -20.87 -36.52 3.25
N LEU A 372 -20.32 -35.90 2.21
CA LEU A 372 -18.89 -35.56 2.13
C LEU A 372 -18.48 -34.63 3.28
N ILE A 373 -19.24 -33.55 3.49
CA ILE A 373 -18.97 -32.57 4.54
C ILE A 373 -18.95 -33.26 5.90
N LYS A 374 -19.99 -34.04 6.22
CA LYS A 374 -20.07 -34.80 7.49
C LYS A 374 -18.88 -35.77 7.66
N LYS A 375 -18.46 -36.45 6.59
CA LYS A 375 -17.31 -37.37 6.60
C LYS A 375 -15.98 -36.63 6.85
N ILE A 376 -15.80 -35.45 6.25
CA ILE A 376 -14.60 -34.62 6.45
C ILE A 376 -14.56 -34.08 7.87
N THR A 377 -15.67 -33.53 8.38
CA THR A 377 -15.73 -33.00 9.75
C THR A 377 -15.43 -34.07 10.80
N LYS A 378 -15.88 -35.32 10.59
CA LYS A 378 -15.56 -36.45 11.49
C LYS A 378 -14.08 -36.87 11.44
N LYS A 379 -13.41 -36.75 10.29
CA LYS A 379 -12.02 -37.20 10.11
C LYS A 379 -10.96 -36.12 10.36
N CYS A 380 -11.28 -34.84 10.11
CA CYS A 380 -10.34 -33.72 10.22
C CYS A 380 -11.03 -32.47 10.81
N PRO A 381 -11.23 -32.40 12.14
CA PRO A 381 -11.87 -31.26 12.80
C PRO A 381 -10.88 -30.11 13.03
N LYS A 382 -10.25 -29.60 11.98
CA LYS A 382 -9.37 -28.42 12.07
C LYS A 382 -10.15 -27.14 11.75
N THR A 383 -9.88 -26.06 12.46
CA THR A 383 -10.53 -24.74 12.28
C THR A 383 -10.51 -24.27 10.82
N LYS A 384 -9.36 -24.39 10.14
CA LYS A 384 -9.17 -24.11 8.70
C LYS A 384 -10.12 -24.86 7.76
N VAL A 385 -10.39 -26.13 8.04
CA VAL A 385 -11.28 -26.95 7.20
C VAL A 385 -12.73 -26.57 7.47
N ILE A 386 -13.07 -26.36 8.74
CA ILE A 386 -14.42 -26.04 9.20
C ILE A 386 -14.88 -24.68 8.66
N ILE A 387 -14.01 -23.67 8.66
CA ILE A 387 -14.36 -22.36 8.10
C ILE A 387 -14.54 -22.41 6.58
N ARG A 388 -13.76 -23.22 5.86
CA ARG A 388 -13.93 -23.43 4.42
C ARG A 388 -15.20 -24.24 4.09
N ILE A 389 -15.58 -25.17 4.96
CA ILE A 389 -16.89 -25.83 4.89
C ILE A 389 -18.00 -24.80 5.09
N ALA A 390 -17.88 -23.92 6.09
CA ALA A 390 -18.86 -22.86 6.35
C ALA A 390 -18.96 -21.88 5.16
N GLN A 391 -17.84 -21.54 4.52
CA GLN A 391 -17.82 -20.77 3.27
C GLN A 391 -18.62 -21.46 2.18
N MET A 392 -18.42 -22.76 1.96
CA MET A 392 -19.16 -23.50 0.94
C MET A 392 -20.66 -23.66 1.26
N LEU A 393 -21.00 -23.87 2.54
CA LEU A 393 -22.39 -23.91 3.00
C LEU A 393 -23.09 -22.55 2.84
N SER A 394 -22.35 -21.46 3.00
CA SER A 394 -22.88 -20.12 2.78
C SER A 394 -23.33 -19.88 1.33
N PHE A 395 -22.96 -20.72 0.36
CA PHE A 395 -23.49 -20.61 -1.00
C PHE A 395 -24.94 -21.09 -1.13
N PHE A 396 -25.45 -21.91 -0.21
CA PHE A 396 -26.74 -22.59 -0.34
C PHE A 396 -27.76 -22.06 0.68
N PRO A 397 -28.77 -21.28 0.26
CA PRO A 397 -29.79 -20.74 1.14
C PRO A 397 -30.65 -21.82 1.83
N SER A 398 -30.82 -23.00 1.19
CA SER A 398 -31.64 -24.10 1.72
C SER A 398 -31.14 -24.71 3.02
N GLU A 399 -29.85 -24.56 3.34
CA GLU A 399 -29.19 -25.21 4.48
C GLU A 399 -28.76 -24.22 5.55
N SER A 400 -29.60 -23.23 5.83
CA SER A 400 -29.34 -22.23 6.89
C SER A 400 -29.15 -22.88 8.26
N GLN A 401 -29.86 -23.97 8.57
CA GLN A 401 -29.71 -24.70 9.84
C GLN A 401 -28.33 -25.33 9.99
N LEU A 402 -27.80 -25.96 8.95
CA LEU A 402 -26.45 -26.54 8.99
C LEU A 402 -25.40 -25.42 9.10
N LEU A 403 -25.60 -24.29 8.41
CA LEU A 403 -24.75 -23.12 8.55
C LEU A 403 -24.77 -22.57 9.99
N ASN A 404 -25.94 -22.53 10.66
CA ASN A 404 -26.04 -22.10 12.06
C ASN A 404 -25.15 -22.95 12.97
N LEU A 405 -25.15 -24.28 12.79
CA LEU A 405 -24.31 -25.20 13.58
C LEU A 405 -22.82 -24.90 13.42
N TYR A 406 -22.36 -24.68 12.19
CA TYR A 406 -20.97 -24.34 11.92
C TYR A 406 -20.59 -22.94 12.41
N VAL A 407 -21.49 -21.96 12.33
CA VAL A 407 -21.28 -20.62 12.90
C VAL A 407 -21.16 -20.69 14.43
N SER A 408 -22.00 -21.48 15.10
CA SER A 408 -21.88 -21.68 16.55
C SER A 408 -20.58 -22.37 16.94
N TYR A 409 -20.14 -23.36 16.17
CA TYR A 409 -18.86 -24.03 16.40
C TYR A 409 -17.68 -23.06 16.22
N LEU A 410 -17.67 -22.26 15.15
CA LEU A 410 -16.62 -21.28 14.89
C LEU A 410 -16.61 -20.15 15.91
N SER A 411 -17.76 -19.77 16.47
CA SER A 411 -17.83 -18.72 17.50
C SER A 411 -17.20 -19.11 18.84
N GLN A 412 -17.02 -20.42 19.10
CA GLN A 412 -16.34 -20.92 20.30
C GLN A 412 -14.82 -20.99 20.13
N ASN A 413 -14.32 -20.82 18.90
CA ASN A 413 -12.91 -20.94 18.57
C ASN A 413 -12.24 -19.56 18.57
N ASN A 414 -11.21 -19.39 19.42
CA ASN A 414 -10.44 -18.15 19.51
C ASN A 414 -9.20 -18.12 18.58
N ASP A 415 -8.93 -19.19 17.83
CA ASP A 415 -7.70 -19.41 17.03
C ASP A 415 -7.79 -18.93 15.56
N LEU A 416 -8.68 -17.99 15.25
CA LEU A 416 -8.90 -17.54 13.86
C LEU A 416 -7.83 -16.55 13.39
N SER A 417 -7.17 -16.89 12.28
CA SER A 417 -6.25 -15.97 11.60
C SER A 417 -7.01 -14.81 10.92
N LEU A 418 -6.32 -13.73 10.55
CA LEU A 418 -6.96 -12.50 10.05
C LEU A 418 -7.88 -12.70 8.82
N ASN A 419 -7.48 -13.55 7.87
CA ASN A 419 -8.31 -13.88 6.70
C ASN A 419 -9.50 -14.78 7.06
N GLU A 420 -9.36 -15.62 8.08
CA GLU A 420 -10.44 -16.44 8.62
C GLU A 420 -11.43 -15.60 9.43
N ARG A 421 -10.96 -14.62 10.22
CA ARG A 421 -11.81 -13.64 10.90
C ARG A 421 -12.63 -12.83 9.91
N PHE A 422 -12.02 -12.38 8.81
CA PHE A 422 -12.75 -11.71 7.73
C PHE A 422 -13.80 -12.63 7.08
N LEU A 423 -13.43 -13.87 6.74
CA LEU A 423 -14.37 -14.84 6.17
C LEU A 423 -15.54 -15.13 7.13
N PHE A 424 -15.26 -15.27 8.43
CA PHE A 424 -16.27 -15.47 9.46
C PHE A 424 -17.20 -14.25 9.59
N TYR A 425 -16.65 -13.03 9.52
CA TYR A 425 -17.42 -11.79 9.47
C TYR A 425 -18.42 -11.79 8.29
N GLN A 426 -17.96 -12.14 7.08
CA GLN A 426 -18.84 -12.20 5.90
C GLN A 426 -19.88 -13.33 6.01
N ILE A 427 -19.49 -14.51 6.50
CA ILE A 427 -20.43 -15.63 6.71
C ILE A 427 -21.51 -15.24 7.72
N ARG A 428 -21.16 -14.57 8.82
CA ARG A 428 -22.13 -14.07 9.81
C ARG A 428 -23.08 -13.05 9.18
N ARG A 429 -22.61 -12.18 8.29
CA ARG A 429 -23.46 -11.24 7.56
C ARG A 429 -24.46 -11.95 6.64
N VAL A 430 -24.01 -12.94 5.87
CA VAL A 430 -24.89 -13.79 5.02
C VAL A 430 -25.90 -14.55 5.86
N HIS A 431 -25.45 -15.09 7.00
CA HIS A 431 -26.28 -15.80 7.95
C HIS A 431 -27.38 -14.91 8.54
N VAL A 432 -27.05 -13.70 9.00
CA VAL A 432 -28.02 -12.70 9.50
C VAL A 432 -29.01 -12.30 8.41
N LEU A 433 -28.56 -12.12 7.17
CA LEU A 433 -29.44 -11.80 6.03
C LEU A 433 -30.49 -12.89 5.78
N ARG A 434 -30.13 -14.16 5.99
CA ARG A 434 -31.01 -15.33 5.79
C ARG A 434 -31.89 -15.66 7.00
N GLN A 435 -31.58 -15.11 8.18
CA GLN A 435 -32.43 -15.29 9.36
C GLN A 435 -33.66 -14.39 9.24
N SER A 436 -34.83 -15.02 9.11
CA SER A 436 -36.12 -14.33 8.97
C SER A 436 -36.79 -13.99 10.32
N SER A 437 -36.17 -14.32 11.45
CA SER A 437 -36.80 -14.26 12.78
C SER A 437 -36.01 -13.42 13.78
N THR A 438 -36.76 -12.68 14.60
CA THR A 438 -36.35 -11.89 15.77
C THR A 438 -35.28 -12.58 16.62
N SER A 439 -34.01 -12.27 16.39
CA SER A 439 -32.93 -12.64 17.31
C SER A 439 -32.94 -11.68 18.52
N LYS A 440 -32.49 -12.13 19.69
CA LYS A 440 -32.35 -11.25 20.87
C LYS A 440 -31.48 -10.03 20.54
N GLN A 441 -30.38 -10.26 19.82
CA GLN A 441 -29.48 -9.22 19.34
C GLN A 441 -30.18 -8.20 18.41
N LEU A 442 -31.05 -8.66 17.51
CA LEU A 442 -31.82 -7.78 16.64
C LEU A 442 -32.74 -6.85 17.45
N ASN A 443 -33.44 -7.39 18.45
CA ASN A 443 -34.35 -6.60 19.29
C ASN A 443 -33.59 -5.56 20.12
N GLU A 444 -32.41 -5.91 20.65
CA GLU A 444 -31.52 -4.96 21.32
C GLU A 444 -31.07 -3.84 20.39
N ASP A 445 -30.61 -4.17 19.18
CA ASP A 445 -30.19 -3.18 18.17
C ASP A 445 -31.34 -2.26 17.75
N ILE A 446 -32.54 -2.81 17.54
CA ILE A 446 -33.76 -2.01 17.27
C ILE A 446 -34.05 -1.05 18.41
N SER A 447 -33.95 -1.52 19.67
CA SER A 447 -34.21 -0.68 20.83
C SER A 447 -33.23 0.49 20.93
N LYS A 448 -31.95 0.27 20.57
CA LYS A 448 -30.92 1.32 20.51
C LYS A 448 -31.25 2.35 19.43
N VAL A 449 -31.60 1.89 18.22
CA VAL A 449 -32.00 2.75 17.10
C VAL A 449 -33.21 3.61 17.48
N ARG A 450 -34.25 2.99 18.06
CA ARG A 450 -35.45 3.71 18.52
C ARG A 450 -35.13 4.77 19.58
N LYS A 451 -34.26 4.45 20.55
CA LYS A 451 -33.80 5.42 21.57
C LYS A 451 -33.07 6.61 20.93
N ALA A 452 -32.16 6.35 19.98
CA ALA A 452 -31.44 7.40 19.28
C ALA A 452 -32.38 8.30 18.46
N ILE A 453 -33.30 7.69 17.70
CA ILE A 453 -34.31 8.41 16.91
C ILE A 453 -35.19 9.27 17.82
N ASN A 454 -35.76 8.70 18.89
CA ASN A 454 -36.60 9.45 19.82
C ASN A 454 -35.85 10.62 20.48
N LYS A 455 -34.59 10.40 20.89
CA LYS A 455 -33.75 11.46 21.45
C LYS A 455 -33.57 12.60 20.44
N THR A 456 -33.24 12.29 19.18
CA THR A 456 -33.06 13.31 18.13
C THR A 456 -34.37 14.03 17.81
N ILE A 457 -35.50 13.32 17.71
CA ILE A 457 -36.81 13.94 17.50
C ILE A 457 -37.11 14.94 18.60
N ILE A 458 -36.93 14.54 19.87
CA ILE A 458 -37.17 15.41 21.03
C ILE A 458 -36.24 16.62 21.01
N SER A 459 -34.95 16.44 20.70
CA SER A 459 -34.00 17.56 20.60
C SER A 459 -34.39 18.56 19.51
N PHE A 460 -34.80 18.09 18.34
CA PHE A 460 -35.27 18.96 17.26
C PHE A 460 -36.59 19.64 17.61
N SER A 461 -37.57 18.91 18.13
CA SER A 461 -38.89 19.45 18.49
C SER A 461 -38.77 20.49 19.62
N HIS A 462 -37.98 20.20 20.65
CA HIS A 462 -37.72 21.13 21.75
C HIS A 462 -36.98 22.38 21.26
N SER A 463 -35.97 22.23 20.38
CA SER A 463 -35.25 23.38 19.83
C SER A 463 -36.13 24.25 18.93
N LEU A 464 -37.08 23.68 18.19
CA LEU A 464 -38.02 24.42 17.36
C LEU A 464 -39.15 25.05 18.18
N ALA A 465 -39.67 24.36 19.19
CA ALA A 465 -40.69 24.88 20.10
C ALA A 465 -40.16 26.06 20.91
N ARG A 466 -38.97 25.92 21.51
CA ARG A 466 -38.30 27.00 22.25
C ARG A 466 -38.07 28.25 21.39
N ARG A 467 -37.83 28.08 20.08
CA ARG A 467 -37.70 29.19 19.14
C ARG A 467 -39.02 29.93 18.91
N ASN A 468 -40.13 29.19 18.75
CA ASN A 468 -41.45 29.80 18.60
C ASN A 468 -41.83 30.63 19.84
N GLU A 469 -41.29 30.29 21.01
CA GLU A 469 -41.58 30.96 22.28
C GLU A 469 -40.62 32.12 22.60
N GLU A 470 -39.32 32.06 22.25
CA GLU A 470 -38.31 32.99 22.79
C GLU A 470 -37.70 34.04 21.83
N ILE A 471 -38.02 34.09 20.52
CA ILE A 471 -37.41 35.06 19.54
C ILE A 471 -35.86 35.17 19.67
N GLN A 472 -35.17 34.07 20.01
CA GLN A 472 -33.70 34.07 20.09
C GLN A 472 -33.08 33.64 18.75
N ASN A 473 -31.99 34.32 18.37
CA ASN A 473 -31.19 33.99 17.19
C ASN A 473 -30.53 32.61 17.35
N PHE A 474 -30.45 31.83 16.27
CA PHE A 474 -29.68 30.58 16.28
C PHE A 474 -28.21 30.88 16.57
N THR A 475 -27.67 30.36 17.67
CA THR A 475 -26.21 30.28 17.85
C THR A 475 -25.67 29.17 16.95
N ILE A 476 -24.49 29.40 16.37
CA ILE A 476 -23.82 28.44 15.48
C ILE A 476 -23.59 27.11 16.21
N ASP A 477 -23.26 27.15 17.50
CA ASP A 477 -23.01 25.95 18.31
C ASP A 477 -24.27 25.09 18.53
N ASN A 478 -25.45 25.70 18.68
CA ASN A 478 -26.71 24.97 18.78
C ASN A 478 -27.07 24.30 17.45
N LEU A 479 -26.84 24.97 16.32
CA LEU A 479 -27.02 24.36 15.01
C LEU A 479 -26.01 23.24 14.74
N LEU A 480 -24.75 23.44 15.13
CA LEU A 480 -23.69 22.43 14.99
C LEU A 480 -24.00 21.19 15.83
N SER A 481 -24.48 21.37 17.06
CA SER A 481 -24.88 20.27 17.92
C SER A 481 -26.12 19.54 17.40
N LEU A 482 -27.13 20.24 16.87
CA LEU A 482 -28.28 19.58 16.22
C LEU A 482 -27.87 18.81 14.97
N ALA A 483 -26.99 19.40 14.15
CA ALA A 483 -26.45 18.74 12.95
C ALA A 483 -25.64 17.49 13.31
N SER A 484 -24.80 17.55 14.35
CA SER A 484 -24.02 16.40 14.80
C SER A 484 -24.89 15.28 15.37
N HIS A 485 -25.92 15.61 16.15
CA HIS A 485 -26.91 14.62 16.62
C HIS A 485 -27.69 14.00 15.47
N SER A 486 -28.11 14.79 14.48
CA SER A 486 -28.80 14.29 13.29
C SER A 486 -27.92 13.35 12.48
N HIS A 487 -26.67 13.75 12.21
CA HIS A 487 -25.71 12.94 11.46
C HIS A 487 -25.39 11.62 12.17
N SER A 488 -25.13 11.69 13.49
CA SER A 488 -24.90 10.51 14.33
C SER A 488 -26.10 9.54 14.26
N THR A 489 -27.33 10.02 14.45
CA THR A 489 -28.53 9.18 14.37
C THR A 489 -28.75 8.60 12.98
N ASN A 490 -28.53 9.38 11.91
CA ASN A 490 -28.62 8.86 10.54
C ASN A 490 -27.59 7.75 10.29
N SER A 491 -26.36 7.90 10.79
CA SER A 491 -25.30 6.88 10.65
C SER A 491 -25.69 5.56 11.34
N ILE A 492 -26.22 5.64 12.58
CA ILE A 492 -26.71 4.48 13.34
C ILE A 492 -27.89 3.80 12.63
N CYS A 493 -28.84 4.59 12.11
CA CYS A 493 -29.99 4.05 11.39
C CYS A 493 -29.57 3.33 10.10
N ARG A 494 -28.69 3.95 9.32
CA ARG A 494 -28.17 3.36 8.08
C ARG A 494 -27.40 2.09 8.35
N GLU A 495 -26.55 2.07 9.38
CA GLU A 495 -25.84 0.86 9.82
C GLU A 495 -26.81 -0.28 10.18
N ALA A 496 -27.86 0.02 10.94
CA ALA A 496 -28.86 -0.99 11.34
C ALA A 496 -29.65 -1.55 10.15
N ILE A 497 -30.05 -0.71 9.20
CA ILE A 497 -30.76 -1.14 7.97
C ILE A 497 -29.84 -1.98 7.09
N GLU A 498 -28.56 -1.64 7.02
CA GLU A 498 -27.59 -2.39 6.23
C GLU A 498 -27.25 -3.75 6.83
N LYS A 499 -27.34 -3.86 8.16
CA LYS A 499 -27.18 -5.11 8.92
C LYS A 499 -28.42 -6.01 8.79
N TYR A 500 -29.62 -5.42 8.78
CA TYR A 500 -30.89 -6.14 8.77
C TYR A 500 -31.85 -5.66 7.66
N PRO A 501 -31.52 -5.89 6.37
CA PRO A 501 -32.28 -5.34 5.24
C PRO A 501 -33.69 -5.91 5.10
N ASN A 502 -33.95 -7.09 5.67
CA ASN A 502 -35.23 -7.80 5.60
C ASN A 502 -36.16 -7.51 6.79
N ASN A 503 -35.79 -6.59 7.69
CA ASN A 503 -36.64 -6.25 8.83
C ASN A 503 -37.50 -5.00 8.51
N SER A 504 -38.81 -5.20 8.44
CA SER A 504 -39.79 -4.13 8.22
C SER A 504 -39.87 -3.13 9.36
N GLN A 505 -39.73 -3.56 10.62
CA GLN A 505 -39.79 -2.66 11.79
C GLN A 505 -38.70 -1.58 11.74
N LEU A 506 -37.48 -1.96 11.38
CA LEU A 506 -36.39 -1.00 11.21
C LEU A 506 -36.64 -0.02 10.06
N ALA A 507 -37.22 -0.52 8.96
CA ALA A 507 -37.57 0.33 7.82
C ALA A 507 -38.68 1.35 8.17
N TYR A 508 -39.66 0.97 9.01
CA TYR A 508 -40.66 1.92 9.53
C TYR A 508 -40.06 2.98 10.44
N GLU A 509 -39.19 2.58 11.38
CA GLU A 509 -38.53 3.54 12.28
C GLU A 509 -37.63 4.51 11.48
N TYR A 510 -36.95 4.03 10.45
CA TYR A 510 -36.17 4.90 9.57
C TYR A 510 -37.04 5.86 8.76
N SER A 511 -38.15 5.38 8.21
CA SER A 511 -39.15 6.24 7.58
C SER A 511 -39.63 7.33 8.53
N ARG A 512 -39.88 6.98 9.81
CA ARG A 512 -40.30 7.95 10.83
C ARG A 512 -39.22 8.99 11.09
N TYR A 513 -37.96 8.57 11.23
CA TYR A 513 -36.82 9.49 11.38
C TYR A 513 -36.68 10.45 10.18
N LEU A 514 -36.81 9.94 8.95
CA LEU A 514 -36.72 10.79 7.75
C LEU A 514 -37.83 11.83 7.68
N ILE A 515 -39.04 11.47 8.12
CA ILE A 515 -40.22 12.35 8.09
C ILE A 515 -40.19 13.37 9.24
N GLU A 516 -39.90 12.93 10.47
CA GLU A 516 -39.98 13.75 11.68
C GLU A 516 -38.72 14.59 11.94
N CYS A 517 -37.52 14.08 11.63
CA CYS A 517 -36.26 14.81 11.88
C CYS A 517 -35.65 15.40 10.61
N TYR A 518 -35.44 14.56 9.58
CA TYR A 518 -34.67 14.96 8.39
C TYR A 518 -35.51 15.77 7.38
N ALA A 519 -36.84 15.76 7.54
CA ALA A 519 -37.82 16.37 6.64
C ALA A 519 -37.69 15.93 5.17
N ASP A 520 -37.19 14.71 4.92
CA ASP A 520 -37.20 14.10 3.59
C ASP A 520 -38.47 13.26 3.40
N PHE A 521 -39.55 13.95 3.05
CA PHE A 521 -40.85 13.32 2.86
C PHE A 521 -40.88 12.31 1.70
N GLN A 522 -40.15 12.57 0.62
CA GLN A 522 -40.14 11.68 -0.54
C GLN A 522 -39.41 10.38 -0.23
N GLU A 523 -38.20 10.48 0.34
CA GLU A 523 -37.43 9.29 0.73
C GLU A 523 -38.13 8.52 1.86
N GLY A 524 -38.71 9.23 2.83
CA GLY A 524 -39.49 8.63 3.92
C GLY A 524 -40.66 7.77 3.42
N VAL A 525 -41.47 8.29 2.49
CA VAL A 525 -42.58 7.53 1.89
C VAL A 525 -42.09 6.29 1.14
N GLN A 526 -40.98 6.40 0.41
CA GLN A 526 -40.38 5.24 -0.29
C GLN A 526 -39.93 4.15 0.69
N TRP A 527 -39.31 4.52 1.82
CA TRP A 527 -38.93 3.57 2.86
C TRP A 527 -40.14 2.91 3.54
N TYR A 528 -41.22 3.66 3.77
CA TYR A 528 -42.47 3.09 4.29
C TYR A 528 -43.12 2.09 3.31
N ARG A 529 -43.14 2.40 2.01
CA ARG A 529 -43.61 1.46 0.98
C ARG A 529 -42.74 0.20 0.95
N LYS A 530 -41.42 0.37 1.04
CA LYS A 530 -40.48 -0.75 1.12
C LYS A 530 -40.73 -1.62 2.35
N ALA A 531 -40.98 -1.01 3.51
CA ALA A 531 -41.32 -1.72 4.76
C ALA A 531 -42.60 -2.56 4.59
N ASN A 532 -43.66 -1.99 3.99
CA ASN A 532 -44.88 -2.74 3.66
C ASN A 532 -44.59 -3.94 2.75
N LEU A 533 -43.79 -3.77 1.70
CA LEU A 533 -43.48 -4.88 0.79
C LEU A 533 -42.66 -5.99 1.45
N ILE A 534 -41.83 -5.64 2.43
CA ILE A 534 -41.10 -6.59 3.29
C ILE A 534 -42.08 -7.34 4.19
N ASP A 535 -43.03 -6.66 4.84
CA ASP A 535 -44.06 -7.30 5.69
C ASP A 535 -44.91 -8.32 4.91
N HIS A 536 -45.25 -7.99 3.66
CA HIS A 536 -46.01 -8.88 2.78
C HIS A 536 -45.14 -10.00 2.18
N GLY A 537 -43.85 -10.08 2.52
CA GLY A 537 -42.91 -11.11 2.05
C GLY A 537 -42.59 -11.04 0.55
N LYS A 538 -42.92 -9.92 -0.12
CA LYS A 538 -42.73 -9.74 -1.58
C LYS A 538 -41.33 -9.25 -1.94
N LEU A 539 -40.63 -8.61 -1.00
CA LEU A 539 -39.29 -8.05 -1.19
C LEU A 539 -38.28 -8.76 -0.28
N ALA A 540 -37.74 -9.89 -0.74
CA ALA A 540 -36.57 -10.50 -0.12
C ALA A 540 -35.30 -9.82 -0.67
N SER A 541 -34.38 -9.40 0.21
CA SER A 541 -33.07 -8.91 -0.23
C SER A 541 -32.33 -9.98 -1.04
N VAL A 542 -31.58 -9.52 -2.04
CA VAL A 542 -30.85 -10.40 -2.94
C VAL A 542 -29.72 -11.08 -2.19
N ASP A 543 -29.70 -12.41 -2.24
CA ASP A 543 -28.61 -13.21 -1.71
C ASP A 543 -27.41 -13.19 -2.67
N TYR A 544 -26.47 -12.29 -2.42
CA TYR A 544 -25.27 -12.14 -3.24
C TYR A 544 -24.38 -13.40 -3.22
N ALA A 545 -24.34 -14.16 -2.13
CA ALA A 545 -23.54 -15.37 -2.04
C ALA A 545 -24.11 -16.48 -2.95
N PHE A 546 -25.44 -16.65 -2.96
CA PHE A 546 -26.08 -17.59 -3.89
C PHE A 546 -25.94 -17.15 -5.36
N ARG A 547 -26.19 -15.86 -5.65
CA ARG A 547 -26.08 -15.31 -7.01
C ARG A 547 -24.66 -15.48 -7.58
N SER A 548 -23.65 -15.21 -6.76
CA SER A 548 -22.24 -15.32 -7.16
C SER A 548 -21.84 -16.77 -7.44
N MET A 549 -22.27 -17.71 -6.60
CA MET A 549 -22.07 -19.15 -6.82
C MET A 549 -22.74 -19.64 -8.11
N VAL A 550 -24.00 -19.27 -8.36
CA VAL A 550 -24.74 -19.65 -9.57
C VAL A 550 -24.07 -19.12 -10.84
N ASN A 551 -23.55 -17.89 -10.80
CA ASN A 551 -22.83 -17.30 -11.92
C ASN A 551 -21.53 -18.06 -12.24
N LEU A 552 -20.84 -18.58 -11.22
CA LEU A 552 -19.60 -19.33 -11.39
C LEU A 552 -19.85 -20.80 -11.78
N PHE A 553 -20.86 -21.42 -11.19
CA PHE A 553 -21.26 -22.82 -11.42
C PHE A 553 -22.70 -22.91 -11.95
N PRO A 554 -22.96 -22.52 -13.21
CA PRO A 554 -24.31 -22.55 -13.77
C PRO A 554 -24.87 -23.97 -13.90
N ILE A 555 -24.02 -25.00 -13.75
CA ILE A 555 -24.40 -26.43 -13.77
C ILE A 555 -25.49 -26.73 -12.73
N TYR A 556 -25.47 -26.08 -11.55
CA TYR A 556 -26.46 -26.29 -10.50
C TYR A 556 -27.89 -25.93 -10.92
N LEU A 557 -28.05 -24.87 -11.74
CA LEU A 557 -29.35 -24.50 -12.33
C LEU A 557 -29.64 -25.26 -13.62
N LYS A 558 -28.64 -25.43 -14.51
CA LYS A 558 -28.82 -26.13 -15.80
C LYS A 558 -29.27 -27.58 -15.62
N LYS A 559 -28.71 -28.27 -14.62
CA LYS A 559 -29.12 -29.64 -14.25
C LYS A 559 -30.37 -29.69 -13.36
N ARG A 560 -31.00 -28.54 -13.07
CA ARG A 560 -32.17 -28.40 -12.17
C ARG A 560 -31.95 -29.03 -10.80
N ILE A 561 -30.74 -28.90 -10.27
CA ILE A 561 -30.42 -29.39 -8.93
C ILE A 561 -31.00 -28.42 -7.89
N LEU A 562 -30.89 -27.11 -8.16
CA LEU A 562 -31.44 -26.03 -7.34
C LEU A 562 -32.46 -25.18 -8.11
N ASP A 563 -33.40 -24.60 -7.38
CA ASP A 563 -34.32 -23.55 -7.85
C ASP A 563 -33.63 -22.18 -7.92
N LEU A 564 -34.25 -21.21 -8.61
CA LEU A 564 -33.84 -19.79 -8.60
C LEU A 564 -33.85 -19.17 -7.20
N LYS A 565 -34.56 -19.80 -6.24
CA LYS A 565 -34.58 -19.44 -4.81
C LYS A 565 -33.59 -20.25 -3.96
N GLY A 566 -32.77 -21.11 -4.56
CA GLY A 566 -31.78 -21.93 -3.87
C GLY A 566 -32.34 -23.18 -3.16
N LYS A 567 -33.58 -23.59 -3.45
CA LYS A 567 -34.18 -24.82 -2.91
C LYS A 567 -33.76 -26.05 -3.72
N ASN A 568 -33.50 -27.19 -3.07
CA ASN A 568 -33.15 -28.45 -3.73
C ASN A 568 -34.38 -29.08 -4.42
N ILE A 569 -34.27 -29.39 -5.72
CA ILE A 569 -35.37 -29.97 -6.52
C ILE A 569 -35.11 -31.45 -6.89
N MET A 570 -33.93 -32.04 -6.57
CA MET A 570 -33.56 -33.39 -7.07
C MET A 570 -34.60 -34.49 -6.76
N ASN A 571 -35.35 -34.37 -5.67
CA ASN A 571 -36.33 -35.39 -5.25
C ASN A 571 -37.78 -35.10 -5.68
N ARG A 572 -38.06 -33.97 -6.34
CA ARG A 572 -39.44 -33.60 -6.73
C ARG A 572 -39.94 -34.28 -8.00
N ARG A 573 -39.12 -35.12 -8.65
CA ARG A 573 -39.51 -35.85 -9.87
C ARG A 573 -40.48 -37.03 -9.65
N ARG A 574 -40.80 -37.42 -8.41
CA ARG A 574 -41.73 -38.53 -8.14
C ARG A 574 -43.11 -38.13 -7.62
N SER A 575 -43.38 -36.84 -7.41
CA SER A 575 -44.68 -36.37 -6.95
C SER A 575 -45.02 -35.06 -7.64
N GLU A 576 -46.24 -34.96 -8.16
CA GLU A 576 -46.91 -33.75 -8.66
C GLU A 576 -46.71 -33.37 -10.14
N LYS A 577 -47.48 -34.06 -10.99
CA LYS A 577 -48.29 -33.36 -12.00
C LYS A 577 -49.45 -32.66 -11.27
N SER A 578 -49.30 -31.38 -10.92
CA SER A 578 -50.42 -30.47 -10.63
C SER A 578 -49.96 -29.01 -10.48
N SER A 579 -50.59 -28.12 -11.26
CA SER A 579 -50.88 -26.68 -11.01
C SER A 579 -49.81 -25.78 -10.37
N SER A 580 -49.47 -24.58 -10.83
CA SER A 580 -50.25 -23.55 -11.53
C SER A 580 -49.28 -22.52 -12.10
N SER A 581 -49.53 -22.09 -13.33
CA SER A 581 -48.86 -20.96 -13.97
C SER A 581 -49.33 -19.67 -13.33
N LYS A 582 -48.50 -19.04 -12.48
CA LYS A 582 -48.65 -17.61 -12.18
C LYS A 582 -48.05 -16.82 -13.33
N SER A 583 -48.92 -16.15 -14.05
CA SER A 583 -48.63 -15.13 -15.05
C SER A 583 -47.69 -14.08 -14.46
N TYR A 584 -46.58 -13.83 -15.15
CA TYR A 584 -45.81 -12.60 -15.02
C TYR A 584 -46.58 -11.52 -15.78
N GLU A 585 -47.25 -10.62 -15.07
CA GLU A 585 -47.69 -9.35 -15.64
C GLU A 585 -46.45 -8.47 -15.87
N SER A 586 -46.16 -8.23 -17.14
CA SER A 586 -45.22 -7.20 -17.58
C SER A 586 -45.99 -6.18 -18.41
N SER A 587 -46.42 -5.09 -17.78
CA SER A 587 -46.89 -3.89 -18.49
C SER A 587 -46.92 -2.67 -17.56
N ASN A 588 -46.26 -1.59 -17.99
CA ASN A 588 -46.37 -0.19 -17.58
C ASN A 588 -46.16 0.14 -16.07
N SER A 589 -44.89 0.21 -15.65
CA SER A 589 -44.51 0.50 -14.26
C SER A 589 -44.41 1.97 -13.87
N ALA A 590 -44.45 2.94 -14.80
CA ALA A 590 -44.18 4.34 -14.44
C ALA A 590 -45.42 5.11 -13.92
N GLU A 591 -46.62 4.88 -14.49
CA GLU A 591 -47.84 5.60 -14.10
C GLU A 591 -48.53 4.99 -12.87
N ILE A 592 -48.54 3.66 -12.73
CA ILE A 592 -49.10 2.98 -11.54
C ILE A 592 -48.25 3.24 -10.28
N GLU A 593 -46.95 3.52 -10.43
CA GLU A 593 -46.08 3.86 -9.30
C GLU A 593 -46.35 5.24 -8.70
N PHE A 594 -46.87 6.20 -9.47
CA PHE A 594 -47.15 7.54 -8.96
C PHE A 594 -48.44 7.54 -8.11
N ASP A 595 -49.52 6.91 -8.59
CA ASP A 595 -50.79 6.81 -7.87
C ASP A 595 -50.70 5.92 -6.61
N THR A 596 -49.89 4.86 -6.65
CA THR A 596 -49.61 4.04 -5.45
C THR A 596 -48.75 4.78 -4.43
N ASN A 597 -47.82 5.64 -4.87
CA ASN A 597 -47.03 6.47 -3.95
C ASN A 597 -47.87 7.59 -3.32
N GLU A 598 -48.80 8.21 -4.05
CA GLU A 598 -49.67 9.26 -3.52
C GLU A 598 -50.68 8.71 -2.48
N SER A 599 -51.24 7.53 -2.73
CA SER A 599 -52.11 6.82 -1.79
C SER A 599 -51.41 6.27 -0.55
N VAL A 600 -50.11 5.91 -0.66
CA VAL A 600 -49.28 5.56 0.50
C VAL A 600 -48.85 6.82 1.26
N ALA A 601 -48.51 7.90 0.56
CA ALA A 601 -48.13 9.17 1.18
C ALA A 601 -49.26 9.80 2.02
N SER A 602 -50.50 9.72 1.54
CA SER A 602 -51.68 10.23 2.25
C SER A 602 -52.02 9.46 3.53
N ARG A 603 -51.54 8.22 3.68
CA ARG A 603 -51.68 7.44 4.92
C ARG A 603 -50.67 7.81 6.01
N ILE A 604 -49.57 8.46 5.63
CA ILE A 604 -48.42 8.72 6.53
C ILE A 604 -48.29 10.21 6.85
N LEU A 605 -48.64 11.08 5.90
CA LEU A 605 -48.42 12.52 5.98
C LEU A 605 -49.74 13.28 5.94
N ASP A 606 -49.93 14.21 6.86
CA ASP A 606 -50.96 15.23 6.75
C ASP A 606 -50.59 16.23 5.65
N LYS A 607 -51.47 16.34 4.63
CA LYS A 607 -51.29 17.23 3.46
C LYS A 607 -49.94 16.99 2.74
N PRO A 608 -49.72 15.80 2.13
CA PRO A 608 -48.43 15.43 1.55
C PRO A 608 -47.96 16.39 0.45
N LYS A 609 -48.87 16.90 -0.38
CA LYS A 609 -48.57 17.86 -1.46
C LYS A 609 -47.95 19.15 -0.93
N LEU A 610 -48.47 19.68 0.17
CA LEU A 610 -47.98 20.93 0.76
C LEU A 610 -46.58 20.74 1.34
N ARG A 611 -46.34 19.66 2.08
CA ARG A 611 -45.04 19.36 2.70
C ARG A 611 -43.95 19.10 1.64
N ILE A 612 -44.28 18.38 0.58
CA ILE A 612 -43.35 18.12 -0.53
C ILE A 612 -43.06 19.41 -1.31
N ALA A 613 -44.08 20.23 -1.59
CA ALA A 613 -43.90 21.52 -2.26
C ALA A 613 -43.04 22.48 -1.41
N LEU A 614 -43.26 22.53 -0.10
CA LEU A 614 -42.46 23.33 0.83
C LEU A 614 -40.99 22.89 0.84
N LYS A 615 -40.74 21.57 0.90
CA LYS A 615 -39.37 21.03 0.81
C LYS A 615 -38.69 21.42 -0.50
N LYS A 616 -39.40 21.31 -1.63
CA LYS A 616 -38.88 21.67 -2.95
C LYS A 616 -38.50 23.15 -3.01
N ALA A 617 -39.35 24.03 -2.49
CA ALA A 617 -39.06 25.46 -2.40
C ALA A 617 -37.87 25.77 -1.49
N ALA A 618 -37.71 25.05 -0.37
CA ALA A 618 -36.62 25.26 0.59
C ALA A 618 -35.27 24.70 0.08
N HIS A 619 -35.28 23.62 -0.72
CA HIS A 619 -34.05 23.00 -1.24
C HIS A 619 -33.30 23.90 -2.23
N ASP A 620 -34.00 24.77 -2.95
CA ASP A 620 -33.38 25.73 -3.88
C ASP A 620 -32.69 26.90 -3.15
N VAL A 621 -32.87 27.03 -1.82
CA VAL A 621 -32.18 28.01 -0.98
C VAL A 621 -30.81 27.47 -0.56
N GLY A 622 -29.92 27.27 -1.53
CA GLY A 622 -28.52 26.92 -1.25
C GLY A 622 -27.70 28.14 -0.81
N SER A 623 -26.86 27.99 0.21
CA SER A 623 -25.97 29.08 0.62
C SER A 623 -24.76 29.18 -0.31
N ILE A 624 -24.54 30.38 -0.88
CA ILE A 624 -23.36 30.71 -1.67
C ILE A 624 -22.06 30.50 -0.86
N GLY A 625 -22.12 30.67 0.46
CA GLY A 625 -21.00 30.49 1.37
C GLY A 625 -20.39 29.08 1.36
N ILE A 626 -21.18 28.02 1.21
CA ILE A 626 -20.64 26.64 1.13
C ILE A 626 -19.81 26.45 -0.14
N LYS A 627 -20.26 27.02 -1.27
CA LYS A 627 -19.50 26.97 -2.54
C LYS A 627 -18.20 27.77 -2.43
N ILE A 628 -18.23 28.93 -1.76
CA ILE A 628 -17.02 29.75 -1.51
C ILE A 628 -16.04 29.01 -0.60
N SER A 629 -16.52 28.35 0.46
CA SER A 629 -15.67 27.56 1.37
C SER A 629 -15.01 26.38 0.68
N LEU A 630 -15.75 25.63 -0.16
CA LEU A 630 -15.17 24.55 -0.97
C LEU A 630 -14.11 25.05 -1.94
N CYS A 631 -14.37 26.19 -2.60
CA CYS A 631 -13.38 26.83 -3.47
C CYS A 631 -12.11 27.21 -2.68
N SER A 632 -12.28 27.81 -1.50
CA SER A 632 -11.17 28.19 -0.59
C SER A 632 -10.30 26.99 -0.17
N ILE A 633 -10.93 25.85 0.14
CA ILE A 633 -10.21 24.61 0.49
C ILE A 633 -9.37 24.13 -0.70
N ILE A 634 -9.94 24.11 -1.91
CA ILE A 634 -9.24 23.68 -3.12
C ILE A 634 -8.07 24.62 -3.43
N THR A 635 -8.27 25.94 -3.32
CA THR A 635 -7.20 26.92 -3.54
C THR A 635 -6.08 26.79 -2.52
N ASN A 636 -6.41 26.57 -1.23
CA ASN A 636 -5.39 26.37 -0.19
C ASN A 636 -4.56 25.10 -0.46
N PHE A 637 -5.21 24.02 -0.89
CA PHE A 637 -4.51 22.78 -1.25
C PHE A 637 -3.51 23.00 -2.41
N LEU A 638 -3.91 23.75 -3.45
CA LEU A 638 -3.03 24.10 -4.56
C LEU A 638 -1.86 24.98 -4.14
N ILE A 639 -2.11 25.98 -3.28
CA ILE A 639 -1.07 26.86 -2.73
C ILE A 639 -0.08 26.05 -1.88
N SER A 640 -0.54 25.09 -1.07
CA SER A 640 0.35 24.22 -0.29
C SER A 640 1.26 23.36 -1.17
N ILE A 641 0.75 22.82 -2.29
CA ILE A 641 1.58 22.07 -3.26
C ILE A 641 2.63 22.99 -3.89
N LEU A 642 2.22 24.21 -4.29
CA LEU A 642 3.13 25.19 -4.89
C LEU A 642 4.22 25.62 -3.90
N PHE A 643 3.85 25.85 -2.64
CA PHE A 643 4.79 26.15 -1.56
C PHE A 643 5.76 25.00 -1.30
N PHE A 644 5.28 23.75 -1.30
CA PHE A 644 6.14 22.58 -1.15
C PHE A 644 7.14 22.43 -2.30
N SER A 645 6.70 22.65 -3.54
CA SER A 645 7.58 22.66 -4.72
C SER A 645 8.63 23.78 -4.64
N LEU A 646 8.23 24.97 -4.20
CA LEU A 646 9.13 26.09 -3.96
C LEU A 646 10.18 25.75 -2.88
N MET A 647 9.74 25.15 -1.77
CA MET A 647 10.61 24.73 -0.67
C MET A 647 11.65 23.70 -1.12
N ILE A 648 11.28 22.72 -1.95
CA ILE A 648 12.24 21.76 -2.52
C ILE A 648 13.28 22.49 -3.38
N LYS A 649 12.84 23.43 -4.23
CA LYS A 649 13.74 24.18 -5.12
C LYS A 649 14.69 25.11 -4.38
N ILE A 650 14.22 25.75 -3.30
CA ILE A 650 15.06 26.57 -2.42
C ILE A 650 16.02 25.68 -1.64
N SER A 651 15.54 24.56 -1.10
CA SER A 651 16.34 23.61 -0.34
C SER A 651 17.47 23.01 -1.17
N SER A 652 17.23 22.63 -2.43
CA SER A 652 18.30 22.15 -3.31
C SER A 652 19.39 23.20 -3.54
N SER A 653 19.00 24.47 -3.65
CA SER A 653 19.99 25.57 -3.77
C SER A 653 20.84 25.72 -2.51
N ILE A 654 20.25 25.54 -1.32
CA ILE A 654 20.97 25.61 -0.04
C ILE A 654 21.96 24.45 0.08
N PHE A 655 21.56 23.23 -0.31
CA PHE A 655 22.44 22.06 -0.24
C PHE A 655 23.63 22.17 -1.18
N ASN A 656 23.44 22.68 -2.41
CA ASN A 656 24.54 22.87 -3.36
C ASN A 656 25.60 23.85 -2.82
N THR A 657 25.17 24.96 -2.19
CA THR A 657 26.12 25.90 -1.55
C THR A 657 26.90 25.23 -0.41
N ARG A 658 26.28 24.32 0.34
CA ARG A 658 26.98 23.61 1.43
C ARG A 658 28.00 22.60 0.93
N GLU A 659 27.73 21.94 -0.20
CA GLU A 659 28.67 21.03 -0.85
C GLU A 659 29.97 21.75 -1.26
N ASP A 660 29.84 22.92 -1.89
CA ASP A 660 30.98 23.78 -2.25
C ASP A 660 31.82 24.15 -1.01
N ASN A 661 31.15 24.49 0.11
CA ASN A 661 31.84 24.84 1.36
C ASN A 661 32.62 23.66 1.96
N PHE A 662 32.07 22.44 1.90
CA PHE A 662 32.77 21.25 2.35
C PHE A 662 34.00 20.94 1.48
N HIS A 663 33.90 21.15 0.16
CA HIS A 663 35.05 21.01 -0.73
C HIS A 663 36.17 22.01 -0.40
N ILE A 664 35.84 23.27 -0.14
CA ILE A 664 36.82 24.30 0.27
C ILE A 664 37.50 23.93 1.58
N ILE A 665 36.71 23.54 2.60
CA ILE A 665 37.24 23.12 3.92
C ILE A 665 38.16 21.91 3.76
N SER A 666 37.78 20.93 2.93
CA SER A 666 38.62 19.77 2.64
C SER A 666 39.94 20.17 1.98
N GLN A 667 39.94 21.06 0.99
CA GLN A 667 41.17 21.52 0.33
C GLN A 667 42.08 22.29 1.30
N ILE A 668 41.52 23.15 2.15
CA ILE A 668 42.27 23.85 3.20
C ILE A 668 42.93 22.86 4.16
N SER A 669 42.19 21.84 4.59
CA SER A 669 42.73 20.79 5.45
C SER A 669 43.88 20.05 4.78
N THR A 670 43.78 19.75 3.48
CA THR A 670 44.88 19.14 2.71
C THR A 670 46.09 20.06 2.61
N VAL A 671 45.92 21.35 2.32
CA VAL A 671 47.02 22.33 2.28
C VAL A 671 47.74 22.38 3.63
N ARG A 672 46.99 22.54 4.72
CA ARG A 672 47.54 22.63 6.08
C ARG A 672 48.30 21.36 6.47
N THR A 673 47.67 20.20 6.30
CA THR A 673 48.29 18.93 6.70
C THR A 673 49.57 18.62 5.92
N ASN A 674 49.60 18.90 4.62
CA ASN A 674 50.80 18.67 3.80
C ASN A 674 51.91 19.69 4.06
N LEU A 675 51.56 20.95 4.35
CA LEU A 675 52.52 21.97 4.73
C LEU A 675 53.14 21.65 6.10
N ASP A 676 52.32 21.27 7.09
CA ASP A 676 52.79 20.88 8.43
C ASP A 676 53.73 19.66 8.33
N LYS A 677 53.38 18.64 7.52
CA LYS A 677 54.25 17.49 7.23
C LYS A 677 55.56 17.90 6.57
N SER A 678 55.51 18.80 5.60
CA SER A 678 56.70 19.29 4.88
C SER A 678 57.65 20.02 5.83
N ILE A 679 57.14 20.88 6.72
CA ILE A 679 57.94 21.58 7.73
C ILE A 679 58.58 20.60 8.71
N LEU A 680 57.81 19.62 9.19
CA LEU A 680 58.31 18.61 10.14
C LEU A 680 59.39 17.71 9.51
N ARG A 681 59.19 17.29 8.25
CA ARG A 681 60.18 16.49 7.52
C ARG A 681 61.42 17.31 7.17
N PHE A 682 61.27 18.59 6.88
CA PHE A 682 62.38 19.50 6.63
C PHE A 682 63.19 19.78 7.90
N SER A 683 62.54 19.95 9.07
CA SER A 683 63.25 20.07 10.34
C SER A 683 63.98 18.78 10.72
N HIS A 684 63.41 17.62 10.39
CA HIS A 684 64.11 16.33 10.51
C HIS A 684 65.34 16.25 9.61
N LEU A 685 65.26 16.73 8.36
CA LEU A 685 66.41 16.80 7.45
C LEU A 685 67.53 17.67 8.02
N TRP A 686 67.20 18.82 8.60
CA TRP A 686 68.18 19.68 9.28
C TRP A 686 68.81 19.01 10.51
N LEU A 687 68.04 18.27 11.29
CA LEU A 687 68.57 17.52 12.43
C LEU A 687 69.57 16.43 12.00
N LEU A 688 69.28 15.73 10.90
CA LEU A 688 70.22 14.76 10.30
C LEU A 688 71.52 15.43 9.85
N GLU A 689 71.44 16.62 9.24
CA GLU A 689 72.61 17.38 8.80
C GLU A 689 73.46 17.88 9.97
N LEU A 690 72.84 18.18 11.12
CA LEU A 690 73.51 18.54 12.37
C LEU A 690 74.02 17.34 13.18
N HIS A 691 73.87 16.11 12.67
CA HIS A 691 74.21 14.86 13.35
C HIS A 691 73.49 14.65 14.70
N LEU A 692 72.33 15.26 14.86
CA LEU A 692 71.44 15.04 16.00
C LEU A 692 70.37 14.05 15.56
N TYR A 693 70.53 12.78 15.93
CA TYR A 693 69.62 11.70 15.55
C TYR A 693 68.65 11.39 16.69
N PRO A 694 67.48 12.06 16.80
CA PRO A 694 66.45 11.63 17.72
C PRO A 694 65.90 10.26 17.27
N SER A 695 65.79 9.30 18.19
CA SER A 695 65.08 8.06 17.90
C SER A 695 63.58 8.34 17.74
N GLU A 696 62.90 7.59 16.86
CA GLU A 696 61.47 7.73 16.59
C GLU A 696 60.63 7.62 17.88
N GLU A 697 61.02 6.71 18.78
CA GLU A 697 60.42 6.52 20.10
C GLU A 697 60.51 7.78 20.98
N MET A 698 61.64 8.50 20.93
CA MET A 698 61.87 9.70 21.74
C MET A 698 61.07 10.91 21.21
N ILE A 699 60.79 10.94 19.90
CA ILE A 699 59.90 11.95 19.28
C ILE A 699 58.45 11.70 19.68
N ILE A 700 58.00 10.44 19.60
CA ILE A 700 56.63 10.04 19.95
C ILE A 700 56.36 10.29 21.44
N GLU A 701 57.31 9.94 22.31
CA GLU A 701 57.20 10.14 23.76
C GLU A 701 57.13 11.63 24.15
N LYS A 702 57.96 12.49 23.52
CA LYS A 702 57.98 13.93 23.85
C LYS A 702 56.84 14.76 23.24
N LEU A 703 56.29 14.34 22.12
CA LEU A 703 55.22 15.08 21.44
C LEU A 703 53.81 14.61 21.84
N GLU A 704 53.69 13.58 22.70
CA GLU A 704 52.42 13.00 23.16
C GLU A 704 51.46 12.64 22.00
N LEU A 705 52.01 12.27 20.83
CA LEU A 705 51.23 11.98 19.63
C LEU A 705 50.61 10.57 19.75
N GLY A 706 49.29 10.48 19.92
CA GLY A 706 48.59 9.20 19.92
C GLY A 706 48.57 8.49 18.55
N ASP A 707 48.22 7.20 18.53
CA ASP A 707 48.21 6.29 17.36
C ASP A 707 47.52 6.83 16.09
N SER A 708 46.65 7.83 16.21
CA SER A 708 45.97 8.48 15.08
C SER A 708 46.85 9.35 14.17
N LEU A 709 48.11 9.63 14.55
CA LEU A 709 49.02 10.55 13.85
C LEU A 709 50.17 9.86 13.10
N GLN A 710 49.99 8.59 12.71
CA GLN A 710 51.00 7.77 12.02
C GLN A 710 51.60 8.39 10.75
N GLY A 711 50.87 9.29 10.10
CA GLY A 711 51.37 10.04 8.94
C GLY A 711 52.34 11.20 9.26
N TYR A 712 52.52 11.59 10.54
CA TYR A 712 53.39 12.68 10.96
C TYR A 712 54.77 12.22 11.46
N TYR A 713 54.90 10.95 11.88
CA TYR A 713 56.17 10.40 12.38
C TYR A 713 56.78 9.30 11.49
N ASN A 714 56.12 8.91 10.38
CA ASN A 714 56.73 8.03 9.37
C ASN A 714 57.84 8.79 8.62
N LEU A 715 59.04 8.77 9.21
CA LEU A 715 60.26 9.36 8.70
C LEU A 715 60.94 8.31 7.81
N SER A 716 60.45 8.18 6.57
CA SER A 716 60.98 7.20 5.63
C SER A 716 62.46 7.46 5.29
N HIS A 717 63.15 6.45 4.75
CA HIS A 717 64.58 6.58 4.39
C HIS A 717 64.84 7.61 3.27
N ASN A 718 63.82 7.98 2.47
CA ASN A 718 63.92 8.93 1.35
C ASN A 718 63.16 10.24 1.65
N ILE A 719 63.59 10.95 2.70
CA ILE A 719 63.00 12.20 3.18
C ILE A 719 62.84 13.25 2.05
N ASN A 720 63.80 13.32 1.12
CA ASN A 720 63.76 14.28 0.01
C ASN A 720 62.59 14.03 -0.96
N GLU A 721 62.33 12.77 -1.34
CA GLU A 721 61.24 12.43 -2.27
C GLU A 721 59.88 12.68 -1.62
N GLU A 722 59.77 12.39 -0.32
CA GLU A 722 58.54 12.60 0.45
C GLU A 722 58.22 14.08 0.64
N ILE A 723 59.21 14.94 0.93
CA ILE A 723 58.96 16.38 1.03
C ILE A 723 58.55 16.95 -0.33
N VAL A 724 59.18 16.53 -1.43
CA VAL A 724 58.78 16.96 -2.78
C VAL A 724 57.35 16.53 -3.09
N ASN A 725 56.95 15.32 -2.70
CA ASN A 725 55.58 14.83 -2.89
C ASN A 725 54.56 15.64 -2.04
N ASP A 726 54.85 15.88 -0.76
CA ASP A 726 53.96 16.65 0.11
C ASP A 726 53.79 18.09 -0.41
N ILE A 727 54.88 18.72 -0.86
CA ILE A 727 54.84 20.07 -1.43
C ILE A 727 54.10 20.08 -2.77
N SER A 728 54.32 19.09 -3.64
CA SER A 728 53.58 18.96 -4.89
C SER A 728 52.07 18.83 -4.65
N GLN A 729 51.67 18.03 -3.66
CA GLN A 729 50.28 17.90 -3.26
C GLN A 729 49.73 19.18 -2.62
N CYS A 730 50.54 19.89 -1.83
CA CYS A 730 50.20 21.19 -1.26
C CYS A 730 49.94 22.23 -2.37
N ILE A 731 50.84 22.34 -3.36
CA ILE A 731 50.69 23.25 -4.52
C ILE A 731 49.45 22.89 -5.33
N THR A 732 49.21 21.61 -5.60
CA THR A 732 48.03 21.15 -6.35
C THR A 732 46.73 21.47 -5.59
N ALA A 733 46.71 21.27 -4.27
CA ALA A 733 45.56 21.61 -3.43
C ALA A 733 45.34 23.13 -3.37
N LEU A 734 46.40 23.93 -3.33
CA LEU A 734 46.35 25.39 -3.38
C LEU A 734 45.82 25.90 -4.73
N GLU A 735 46.23 25.30 -5.85
CA GLU A 735 45.70 25.62 -7.18
C GLU A 735 44.21 25.28 -7.30
N ASN A 736 43.80 24.12 -6.79
CA ASN A 736 42.40 23.72 -6.74
C ASN A 736 41.58 24.66 -5.83
N LEU A 737 42.12 25.07 -4.68
CA LEU A 737 41.50 26.05 -3.80
C LEU A 737 41.36 27.41 -4.51
N GLY A 738 42.39 27.89 -5.20
CA GLY A 738 42.34 29.13 -5.98
C GLY A 738 41.30 29.07 -7.11
N ARG A 739 41.20 27.93 -7.80
CA ARG A 739 40.17 27.70 -8.82
C ARG A 739 38.77 27.72 -8.22
N LEU A 740 38.56 27.06 -7.08
CA LEU A 740 37.26 27.04 -6.38
C LEU A 740 36.88 28.46 -5.91
N MET A 741 37.83 29.21 -5.36
CA MET A 741 37.60 30.60 -4.91
C MET A 741 37.30 31.55 -6.08
N ALA A 742 37.99 31.40 -7.21
CA ALA A 742 37.73 32.21 -8.42
C ALA A 742 36.32 31.93 -9.00
N LEU A 743 35.86 30.68 -8.96
CA LEU A 743 34.50 30.30 -9.36
C LEU A 743 33.43 30.88 -8.42
N ILE A 744 33.77 31.08 -7.14
CA ILE A 744 32.86 31.58 -6.10
C ILE A 744 32.83 33.12 -6.04
N GLN A 745 33.95 33.82 -6.27
CA GLN A 745 34.00 35.29 -6.32
C GLN A 745 33.06 35.93 -7.36
N LEU A 746 32.64 35.15 -8.37
CA LEU A 746 31.59 35.55 -9.32
C LEU A 746 30.19 35.64 -8.68
N ARG A 747 30.01 35.18 -7.44
CA ARG A 747 28.77 35.20 -6.67
C ARG A 747 28.95 36.11 -5.44
N PRO A 748 28.23 37.24 -5.34
CA PRO A 748 28.56 38.26 -4.35
C PRO A 748 28.08 37.87 -2.94
N LYS A 749 28.93 38.14 -1.93
CA LYS A 749 28.64 38.30 -0.48
C LYS A 749 28.70 37.06 0.45
N GLU A 750 29.89 36.57 0.79
CA GLU A 750 30.12 35.98 2.12
C GLU A 750 31.50 36.40 2.67
N GLU A 751 31.53 37.00 3.88
CA GLU A 751 32.75 37.47 4.59
C GLU A 751 33.77 36.35 4.84
N ILE A 752 33.30 35.09 4.89
CA ILE A 752 34.13 33.91 5.13
C ILE A 752 35.11 33.68 3.97
N TYR A 753 34.71 33.93 2.72
CA TYR A 753 35.61 33.72 1.57
C TYR A 753 36.64 34.84 1.42
N THR A 754 36.30 36.08 1.80
CA THR A 754 37.27 37.18 1.85
C THR A 754 38.32 36.90 2.91
N GLN A 755 37.92 36.50 4.12
CA GLN A 755 38.86 36.11 5.18
C GLN A 755 39.71 34.89 4.80
N LEU A 756 39.14 33.90 4.11
CA LEU A 756 39.88 32.72 3.63
C LEU A 756 40.87 33.07 2.51
N GLY A 757 40.48 33.96 1.60
CA GLY A 757 41.36 34.50 0.57
C GLY A 757 42.51 35.26 1.20
N ASP A 758 42.23 36.10 2.18
CA ASP A 758 43.24 36.87 2.88
C ASP A 758 44.20 35.98 3.70
N ASN A 759 43.71 34.89 4.30
CA ASN A 759 44.55 34.03 5.14
C ASN A 759 45.40 33.01 4.38
N TYR A 760 44.94 32.51 3.22
CA TYR A 760 45.63 31.42 2.49
C TYR A 760 46.15 31.84 1.11
N MET A 761 45.61 32.90 0.51
CA MET A 761 46.00 33.38 -0.82
C MET A 761 46.72 34.73 -0.79
N ALA A 762 46.45 35.59 0.20
CA ALA A 762 47.21 36.83 0.35
C ALA A 762 48.60 36.58 0.95
N GLU A 763 49.46 37.58 0.78
CA GLU A 763 50.83 37.56 1.26
C GLU A 763 50.84 37.56 2.80
N THR A 764 51.26 36.44 3.38
CA THR A 764 51.50 36.34 4.82
C THR A 764 52.93 36.80 5.11
N SER A 765 53.16 37.46 6.26
CA SER A 765 54.52 37.84 6.64
C SER A 765 55.32 36.60 7.06
N ILE A 766 56.24 36.18 6.20
CA ILE A 766 57.14 35.05 6.44
C ILE A 766 58.50 35.60 6.86
N ASN A 767 59.01 35.09 7.97
CA ASN A 767 60.31 35.49 8.50
C ASN A 767 61.39 34.56 7.97
N TYR A 768 62.25 35.06 7.10
CA TYR A 768 63.43 34.36 6.62
C TYR A 768 64.63 34.69 7.50
N CYS A 769 65.37 33.68 7.91
CA CYS A 769 66.65 33.87 8.57
C CYS A 769 67.76 33.98 7.51
N SER A 770 68.52 35.07 7.52
CA SER A 770 69.70 35.22 6.66
C SER A 770 70.80 34.23 7.02
N ASN A 771 71.72 33.96 6.08
CA ASN A 771 72.81 32.99 6.24
C ASN A 771 73.74 33.28 7.45
N ASP A 772 73.78 34.53 7.94
CA ASP A 772 74.63 34.94 9.06
C ASP A 772 73.93 34.81 10.43
N GLY A 773 72.67 34.35 10.46
CA GLY A 773 71.88 34.11 11.69
C GLY A 773 71.45 35.36 12.46
N ASN A 774 71.95 36.54 12.07
CA ASN A 774 71.79 37.79 12.81
C ASN A 774 70.69 38.72 12.25
N HIS A 775 70.19 38.44 11.04
CA HIS A 775 69.11 39.22 10.43
C HIS A 775 67.93 38.33 10.05
N ILE A 776 66.77 38.66 10.60
CA ILE A 776 65.47 38.10 10.23
C ILE A 776 64.84 39.09 9.24
N GLU A 777 64.72 38.69 7.98
CA GLU A 777 64.00 39.47 6.98
C GLU A 777 62.53 39.04 6.97
N LEU A 778 61.65 39.98 7.29
CA LEU A 778 60.21 39.79 7.21
C LEU A 778 59.80 40.13 5.77
N VAL A 779 59.45 39.09 5.01
CA VAL A 779 59.00 39.24 3.62
C VAL A 779 57.55 38.79 3.55
N ASN A 780 56.70 39.65 3.02
CA ASN A 780 55.30 39.31 2.79
C ASN A 780 55.22 38.45 1.52
N GLU A 781 55.01 37.15 1.68
CA GLU A 781 54.97 36.21 0.57
C GLU A 781 53.83 35.21 0.73
N SER A 782 53.36 34.70 -0.40
CA SER A 782 52.30 33.69 -0.41
C SER A 782 52.82 32.33 0.08
N ILE A 783 51.92 31.53 0.65
CA ILE A 783 52.17 30.12 1.02
C ILE A 783 52.71 29.31 -0.17
N ARG A 784 52.32 29.68 -1.40
CA ARG A 784 52.84 29.08 -2.64
C ARG A 784 54.33 29.35 -2.82
N PHE A 785 54.76 30.59 -2.62
CA PHE A 785 56.16 30.97 -2.71
C PHE A 785 56.99 30.30 -1.61
N PHE A 786 56.46 30.23 -0.39
CA PHE A 786 57.07 29.47 0.70
C PHE A 786 57.25 27.99 0.37
N SER A 787 56.24 27.37 -0.25
CA SER A 787 56.30 25.98 -0.70
C SER A 787 57.41 25.79 -1.76
N PHE A 788 57.52 26.70 -2.73
CA PHE A 788 58.63 26.71 -3.69
C PHE A 788 60.00 26.95 -3.05
N TYR A 789 60.06 27.82 -2.04
CA TYR A 789 61.28 28.08 -1.28
C TYR A 789 61.80 26.82 -0.58
N ILE A 790 60.92 26.04 0.07
CA ILE A 790 61.31 24.77 0.69
C ILE A 790 61.87 23.79 -0.36
N VAL A 791 61.22 23.65 -1.52
CA VAL A 791 61.72 22.80 -2.61
C VAL A 791 63.08 23.28 -3.12
N ALA A 792 63.24 24.59 -3.34
CA ALA A 792 64.48 25.17 -3.82
C ALA A 792 65.64 24.95 -2.82
N ARG A 793 65.36 25.02 -1.52
CA ARG A 793 66.36 24.73 -0.47
C ARG A 793 66.73 23.25 -0.42
N ILE A 794 65.78 22.33 -0.61
CA ILE A 794 66.05 20.89 -0.66
C ILE A 794 66.88 20.52 -1.91
N LEU A 795 66.56 21.11 -3.06
CA LEU A 795 67.36 20.94 -4.29
C LEU A 795 68.78 21.53 -4.12
N GLY A 796 68.92 22.63 -3.39
CA GLY A 796 70.22 23.19 -3.02
C GLY A 796 71.05 22.29 -2.08
N LEU A 797 70.40 21.70 -1.05
CA LEU A 797 71.04 20.81 -0.08
C LEU A 797 71.44 19.45 -0.69
N SER A 798 70.59 18.89 -1.57
CA SER A 798 70.92 17.68 -2.32
C SER A 798 72.02 17.90 -3.36
N GLY A 799 72.10 19.08 -3.98
CA GLY A 799 73.21 19.49 -4.84
C GLY A 799 74.56 19.57 -4.10
N LEU A 800 74.56 19.98 -2.84
CA LEU A 800 75.76 20.00 -1.98
C LEU A 800 76.24 18.58 -1.62
N GLN A 801 75.34 17.62 -1.39
CA GLN A 801 75.71 16.22 -1.18
C GLN A 801 76.37 15.58 -2.41
N GLY A 802 75.95 15.94 -3.63
CA GLY A 802 76.60 15.49 -4.87
C GLY A 802 78.04 15.98 -5.05
N THR A 803 78.41 17.10 -4.42
CA THR A 803 79.78 17.63 -4.46
C THR A 803 80.68 17.11 -3.34
N ARG A 804 80.14 16.58 -2.25
CA ARG A 804 80.92 16.00 -1.14
C ARG A 804 81.30 14.53 -1.34
N SER A 805 80.64 13.78 -2.23
CA SER A 805 80.97 12.36 -2.47
C SER A 805 82.18 12.12 -3.38
N ASN A 806 82.77 13.15 -4.00
CA ASN A 806 83.93 13.03 -4.88
C ASN A 806 85.24 13.60 -4.30
N GLY A 807 85.33 13.82 -3.00
CA GLY A 807 86.56 14.33 -2.38
C GLY A 807 86.71 13.89 -0.94
N LEU A 808 87.24 12.67 -0.75
CA LEU A 808 88.09 12.25 0.38
C LEU A 808 88.57 10.81 0.12
N GLY A 809 89.61 10.71 -0.70
CA GLY A 809 90.72 9.81 -0.45
C GLY A 809 91.82 10.59 0.25
#